data_AF-A0A2M7KLA4-F1
#
_entry.id   AF-A0A2M7KLA4-F1
#
_cell.length_a   1.000
_cell.length_b   1.000
_cell.length_c   1.000
_cell.angle_alpha   90.00
_cell.angle_beta   90.00
_cell.angle_gamma   90.00
#
_symmetry.space_group_name_H-M   'P 1'
#
loop_
_entity.id
_entity.type
_entity.pdbx_description
1 polymer ?
#
loop_
_entity_poly.entity_id
_entity_poly.type
_entity_poly.pdbx_seq_one_letter_code
_entity_poly.pdbx_strand_id
1 'polypeptide(L)'
;MLPVEDQSPYQPRDYYKFQAGLGTPEEFGALVKRAHELGLHVLMDCVPHGGTNTNDRAKEHPEWLARDLNGKSLSYWCFDFNQPGWQQYMAGVASYYVRQYDVDGYRVDACSGSKIPNWSKDIPYQRASLAQLQGGLGMLGSVRGAVRALKPRVGGLLAETEGAPYATTADAVYDFTFCNSILHDWRNSPPDVFVRRIRTWLEEQQYTDPQGTIHLRHVENHDTLRGQGWFGVRGMRTVAALMAWIHGMPMIYDHEEVGHEDALRQIYDIRALLPELRRGEAHYVAVGATPGEVFAFLRRDGARASLVALNFGPNAVHAKLTWDADKWLTGRSKLCVYDAMQGRLVSEGQSVAQLRTLSLDLPALGYTVLAIRDAAQRGELPPDASRPKPLGVGSLRLAKSAGPAPLPLLLLDNQRPVLELTDLLLPTACRPTDARASALSTPATQVPNYPVTQLPLASGSARLEPTPSPTGVSFRAHLVNVPIGTAAGLVLRVPNATHYQVRTTDGVLSSSVFPVCRSAAGTYGSIYWRPQGTSALFDSRLTPLAETDGWLTFRGDGVREFALRFPQTDRLPAVVQLHDRYGDQQGLFVLLHWRLDGLRADDFTFEVTSALPAAGAETAEPKMGSLTVRQVGPWWIAENAYYRLTLHKSGGVIRELIDKPHPEQPVISSGAFYTDRGLCITRDGGRQRTSAEYDVESAVQVRREGARVRLRFEGQFRGQYRFDKASPPLRFYTEYVFDDGPTFRHTWGWESDRGLTKEDGFLAQMWAVDSWDQFRCANGGKVILQGERGEKPGRVGETKRLTPPLTPAHLEVLAKGQPLLRLDEIATNGPAPLRNVFFDGHNFFLASLDGADETCLRNRWYEASALLTVGSAKPEALPLDAWQAAGTAPERTGSLVRDGSFEQSGSSNLVSYRTGERVPWPATGLVWDAPAGGTFTSETNHGGGTCAKVVNTSGDYLLFRQPVTLDLAPGKKYRLTAWVRGENLVRGVDAWRTGSVRLAFTTPTGQHYAQVAELLGTFDWKLAAGVVEVPAGASSAEVQVGVNGGTGTMWIDEVTVAAE
;
A
#
# COMPACT_ATOMS: atom_id res chain seq x y z
N MET A 1 23.58 0.00 -5.29
CA MET A 1 23.46 0.96 -6.42
C MET A 1 24.79 1.68 -6.58
N LEU A 2 25.20 1.99 -7.80
CA LEU A 2 26.42 2.77 -8.07
C LEU A 2 26.14 4.28 -7.99
N PRO A 3 26.82 4.99 -7.09
CA PRO A 3 26.50 5.16 -5.68
C PRO A 3 25.50 6.28 -5.40
N VAL A 4 24.84 6.16 -4.26
CA VAL A 4 23.72 6.96 -3.75
C VAL A 4 24.26 8.18 -2.98
N GLU A 5 23.69 9.38 -3.11
CA GLU A 5 24.00 10.54 -2.24
C GLU A 5 22.75 11.40 -1.96
N ASP A 6 22.78 12.09 -0.81
CA ASP A 6 21.98 13.16 -0.14
C ASP A 6 20.49 13.43 -0.47
N GLN A 7 19.98 13.13 -1.66
CA GLN A 7 18.58 13.37 -2.04
C GLN A 7 17.90 12.14 -2.66
N SER A 8 18.58 11.40 -3.55
CA SER A 8 18.03 10.25 -4.25
C SER A 8 19.13 9.30 -4.75
N PRO A 9 18.93 7.97 -4.67
CA PRO A 9 19.86 6.98 -5.21
C PRO A 9 20.05 7.02 -6.72
N TYR A 10 19.16 7.71 -7.44
CA TYR A 10 19.27 7.90 -8.88
C TYR A 10 19.94 9.23 -9.26
N GLN A 11 20.61 9.93 -8.32
CA GLN A 11 21.32 11.18 -8.62
C GLN A 11 22.84 11.06 -8.38
N PRO A 12 23.57 10.32 -9.23
CA PRO A 12 24.98 10.03 -9.00
C PRO A 12 25.86 11.29 -9.12
N ARG A 13 26.56 11.65 -8.04
CA ARG A 13 27.60 12.70 -8.04
C ARG A 13 28.95 12.14 -8.51
N ASP A 14 29.44 11.13 -7.82
CA ASP A 14 30.71 10.45 -8.10
C ASP A 14 30.46 8.95 -8.25
N TYR A 15 30.80 8.34 -9.39
CA TYR A 15 30.51 6.93 -9.65
C TYR A 15 31.45 5.94 -8.94
N TYR A 16 32.55 6.41 -8.36
CA TYR A 16 33.58 5.53 -7.79
C TYR A 16 33.57 5.49 -6.25
N LYS A 17 32.60 6.17 -5.61
CA LYS A 17 32.56 6.36 -4.15
C LYS A 17 31.22 5.93 -3.55
N PHE A 18 31.20 4.97 -2.64
CA PHE A 18 29.97 4.57 -1.94
C PHE A 18 29.34 5.71 -1.09
N GLN A 19 28.02 5.66 -0.92
CA GLN A 19 27.30 6.56 -0.02
C GLN A 19 27.79 6.40 1.42
N ALA A 20 27.94 7.53 2.14
CA ALA A 20 28.13 7.49 3.58
C ALA A 20 26.93 6.82 4.28
N GLY A 21 27.20 5.89 5.20
CA GLY A 21 26.17 5.24 6.02
C GLY A 21 25.57 3.95 5.45
N LEU A 22 25.93 3.52 4.23
CA LEU A 22 25.51 2.22 3.68
C LEU A 22 26.50 1.07 3.92
N GLY A 23 27.69 1.38 4.45
CA GLY A 23 28.78 0.43 4.69
C GLY A 23 30.09 0.86 4.03
N THR A 24 31.13 0.05 4.17
CA THR A 24 32.47 0.28 3.58
C THR A 24 32.68 -0.51 2.28
N PRO A 25 33.66 -0.13 1.44
CA PRO A 25 34.11 -0.95 0.31
C PRO A 25 34.40 -2.41 0.68
N GLU A 26 35.03 -2.64 1.83
CA GLU A 26 35.37 -3.97 2.31
C GLU A 26 34.13 -4.79 2.68
N GLU A 27 33.15 -4.15 3.34
CA GLU A 27 31.86 -4.77 3.65
C GLU A 27 31.09 -5.12 2.39
N PHE A 28 31.12 -4.26 1.37
CA PHE A 28 30.52 -4.56 0.07
C PHE A 28 31.21 -5.74 -0.63
N GLY A 29 32.54 -5.78 -0.63
CA GLY A 29 33.28 -6.94 -1.15
C GLY A 29 32.96 -8.24 -0.41
N ALA A 30 32.80 -8.18 0.91
CA ALA A 30 32.37 -9.31 1.73
C ALA A 30 30.94 -9.77 1.40
N LEU A 31 30.01 -8.83 1.14
CA LEU A 31 28.66 -9.12 0.69
C LEU A 31 28.66 -9.88 -0.64
N VAL A 32 29.39 -9.40 -1.65
CA VAL A 32 29.46 -10.05 -2.96
C VAL A 32 30.06 -11.45 -2.84
N LYS A 33 31.17 -11.58 -2.11
CA LYS A 33 31.77 -12.89 -1.83
C LYS A 33 30.79 -13.85 -1.17
N ARG A 34 30.05 -13.38 -0.15
CA ARG A 34 29.06 -14.20 0.54
C ARG A 34 27.91 -14.62 -0.37
N ALA A 35 27.47 -13.75 -1.27
CA ALA A 35 26.46 -14.08 -2.28
C ALA A 35 26.96 -15.21 -3.20
N HIS A 36 28.20 -15.14 -3.67
CA HIS A 36 28.79 -16.20 -4.51
C HIS A 36 28.95 -17.54 -3.77
N GLU A 37 29.33 -17.51 -2.49
CA GLU A 37 29.38 -18.73 -1.65
C GLU A 37 28.00 -19.41 -1.52
N LEU A 38 26.92 -18.64 -1.66
CA LEU A 38 25.54 -19.12 -1.68
C LEU A 38 25.04 -19.48 -3.09
N GLY A 39 25.88 -19.36 -4.12
CA GLY A 39 25.51 -19.60 -5.52
C GLY A 39 24.62 -18.52 -6.13
N LEU A 40 24.61 -17.31 -5.55
CA LEU A 40 23.88 -16.16 -6.04
C LEU A 40 24.77 -15.30 -6.94
N HIS A 41 24.16 -14.60 -7.90
CA HIS A 41 24.83 -13.57 -8.70
C HIS A 41 24.43 -12.18 -8.21
N VAL A 42 25.36 -11.22 -8.30
CA VAL A 42 25.14 -9.85 -7.88
C VAL A 42 25.09 -8.92 -9.10
N LEU A 43 23.92 -8.33 -9.35
CA LEU A 43 23.78 -7.22 -10.28
C LEU A 43 23.70 -5.90 -9.50
N MET A 44 24.43 -4.89 -9.95
CA MET A 44 24.33 -3.53 -9.41
C MET A 44 23.51 -2.63 -10.32
N ASP A 45 22.88 -1.60 -9.77
CA ASP A 45 22.28 -0.55 -10.58
C ASP A 45 23.35 0.36 -11.19
N CYS A 46 23.26 0.59 -12.50
CA CYS A 46 24.08 1.48 -13.31
C CYS A 46 23.18 2.59 -13.84
N VAL A 47 23.47 3.84 -13.47
CA VAL A 47 22.60 4.99 -13.70
C VAL A 47 23.19 5.92 -14.79
N PRO A 48 23.11 5.61 -16.09
CA PRO A 48 23.81 6.33 -17.17
C PRO A 48 23.30 7.74 -17.45
N HIS A 49 22.20 8.18 -16.82
CA HIS A 49 21.73 9.55 -17.00
C HIS A 49 22.51 10.59 -16.18
N GLY A 50 23.47 10.17 -15.35
CA GLY A 50 24.58 11.02 -14.89
C GLY A 50 24.27 12.02 -13.78
N GLY A 51 23.05 12.04 -13.24
CA GLY A 51 22.64 13.01 -12.22
C GLY A 51 22.50 14.42 -12.78
N THR A 52 23.16 15.40 -12.15
CA THR A 52 22.99 16.83 -12.46
C THR A 52 24.14 17.43 -13.25
N ASN A 53 23.84 18.52 -13.97
CA ASN A 53 24.83 19.26 -14.77
C ASN A 53 25.79 20.12 -13.92
N THR A 54 25.60 20.17 -12.61
CA THR A 54 26.43 20.92 -11.65
C THR A 54 27.50 20.05 -10.99
N ASN A 55 27.51 18.74 -11.25
CA ASN A 55 28.53 17.83 -10.74
C ASN A 55 29.88 18.10 -11.43
N ASP A 56 30.98 17.86 -10.74
CA ASP A 56 32.32 18.24 -11.25
C ASP A 56 32.65 17.57 -12.58
N ARG A 57 32.31 16.29 -12.74
CA ARG A 57 32.39 15.58 -14.04
C ARG A 57 31.65 16.30 -15.18
N ALA A 58 30.47 16.88 -14.92
CA ALA A 58 29.69 17.60 -15.93
C ALA A 58 30.31 18.96 -16.28
N LYS A 59 31.02 19.59 -15.33
CA LYS A 59 31.77 20.84 -15.55
C LYS A 59 33.09 20.59 -16.28
N GLU A 60 33.77 19.49 -15.94
CA GLU A 60 35.03 19.06 -16.54
C GLU A 60 34.82 18.55 -17.97
N HIS A 61 33.69 17.89 -18.23
CA HIS A 61 33.32 17.34 -19.53
C HIS A 61 31.97 17.89 -20.04
N PRO A 62 31.87 19.21 -20.32
CA PRO A 62 30.63 19.82 -20.79
C PRO A 62 30.16 19.32 -22.17
N GLU A 63 31.06 18.67 -22.93
CA GLU A 63 30.80 18.01 -24.21
C GLU A 63 29.98 16.72 -24.07
N TRP A 64 29.93 16.11 -22.87
CA TRP A 64 29.10 14.93 -22.61
C TRP A 64 27.62 15.27 -22.38
N LEU A 65 27.29 16.55 -22.24
CA LEU A 65 25.94 17.01 -21.92
C LEU A 65 25.09 17.20 -23.18
N ALA A 66 23.84 16.74 -23.11
CA ALA A 66 22.84 17.04 -24.13
C ALA A 66 22.41 18.51 -24.05
N ARG A 67 22.37 19.18 -25.19
CA ARG A 67 21.97 20.60 -25.31
C ARG A 67 20.62 20.71 -26.02
N ASP A 68 19.74 21.55 -25.48
CA ASP A 68 18.50 21.94 -26.14
C ASP A 68 18.75 22.92 -27.30
N LEU A 69 17.68 23.32 -28.00
CA LEU A 69 17.75 24.27 -29.12
C LEU A 69 18.33 25.65 -28.75
N ASN A 70 18.31 26.01 -27.46
CA ASN A 70 18.87 27.28 -26.96
C ASN A 70 20.33 27.11 -26.48
N GLY A 71 20.93 25.93 -26.67
CA GLY A 71 22.28 25.61 -26.21
C GLY A 71 22.37 25.33 -24.70
N LYS A 72 21.25 25.19 -24.00
CA LYS A 72 21.20 24.93 -22.55
C LYS A 72 21.13 23.42 -22.28
N SER A 73 21.83 22.99 -21.23
CA SER A 73 21.71 21.61 -20.71
C SER A 73 20.57 21.53 -19.70
N LEU A 74 19.94 20.37 -19.60
CA LEU A 74 19.03 20.04 -18.49
C LEU A 74 19.79 20.08 -17.16
N SER A 75 19.07 20.37 -16.07
CA SER A 75 19.62 20.35 -14.70
C SER A 75 19.78 18.93 -14.15
N TYR A 76 18.97 17.98 -14.62
CA TYR A 76 18.95 16.56 -14.24
C TYR A 76 18.70 15.70 -15.49
N TRP A 77 19.19 14.46 -15.50
CA TRP A 77 19.16 13.56 -16.68
C TRP A 77 19.71 14.27 -17.92
N CYS A 78 20.92 14.81 -17.76
CA CYS A 78 21.50 15.81 -18.66
C CYS A 78 22.53 15.26 -19.65
N PHE A 79 22.90 13.99 -19.53
CA PHE A 79 23.95 13.39 -20.35
C PHE A 79 23.43 12.87 -21.69
N ASP A 80 24.28 12.98 -22.70
CA ASP A 80 24.05 12.47 -24.05
C ASP A 80 24.56 11.02 -24.16
N PHE A 81 23.64 10.08 -24.30
CA PHE A 81 23.92 8.65 -24.29
C PHE A 81 24.66 8.20 -25.55
N ASN A 82 24.66 9.02 -26.61
CA ASN A 82 25.37 8.72 -27.84
C ASN A 82 26.75 9.39 -27.92
N GLN A 83 27.19 10.07 -26.84
CA GLN A 83 28.57 10.59 -26.75
C GLN A 83 29.55 9.46 -26.46
N PRO A 84 30.55 9.22 -27.33
CA PRO A 84 31.54 8.16 -27.12
C PRO A 84 32.32 8.30 -25.81
N GLY A 85 32.67 9.53 -25.42
CA GLY A 85 33.36 9.78 -24.15
C GLY A 85 32.53 9.37 -22.93
N TRP A 86 31.22 9.66 -22.95
CA TRP A 86 30.31 9.26 -21.89
C TRP A 86 30.10 7.74 -21.82
N GLN A 87 29.91 7.10 -22.98
CA GLN A 87 29.81 5.63 -23.06
C GLN A 87 31.08 4.94 -22.54
N GLN A 88 32.26 5.44 -22.90
CA GLN A 88 33.55 4.93 -22.42
C GLN A 88 33.73 5.13 -20.92
N TYR A 89 33.34 6.30 -20.39
CA TYR A 89 33.36 6.56 -18.95
C TYR A 89 32.49 5.54 -18.20
N MET A 90 31.25 5.33 -18.64
CA MET A 90 30.34 4.37 -17.99
C MET A 90 30.81 2.92 -18.12
N ALA A 91 31.43 2.55 -19.25
CA ALA A 91 32.10 1.26 -19.41
C ALA A 91 33.29 1.09 -18.44
N GLY A 92 34.02 2.17 -18.16
CA GLY A 92 35.08 2.24 -17.16
C GLY A 92 34.56 2.02 -15.74
N VAL A 93 33.47 2.71 -15.36
CA VAL A 93 32.77 2.51 -14.08
C VAL A 93 32.35 1.05 -13.94
N ALA A 94 31.69 0.50 -14.96
CA ALA A 94 31.26 -0.89 -14.96
C ALA A 94 32.43 -1.87 -14.79
N SER A 95 33.56 -1.62 -15.48
CA SER A 95 34.76 -2.44 -15.36
C SER A 95 35.38 -2.38 -13.96
N TYR A 96 35.34 -1.21 -13.31
CA TYR A 96 35.93 -1.02 -11.99
C TYR A 96 35.27 -1.92 -10.96
N TYR A 97 33.94 -1.92 -10.84
CA TYR A 97 33.27 -2.73 -9.81
C TYR A 97 33.33 -4.24 -10.09
N VAL A 98 33.36 -4.66 -11.37
CA VAL A 98 33.61 -6.06 -11.73
C VAL A 98 35.02 -6.48 -11.31
N ARG A 99 36.04 -5.63 -11.52
CA ARG A 99 37.43 -5.95 -11.13
C ARG A 99 37.67 -5.89 -9.62
N GLN A 100 37.13 -4.89 -8.94
CA GLN A 100 37.43 -4.62 -7.53
C GLN A 100 36.60 -5.46 -6.57
N TYR A 101 35.32 -5.71 -6.91
CA TYR A 101 34.37 -6.36 -5.99
C TYR A 101 33.72 -7.61 -6.58
N ASP A 102 34.16 -8.05 -7.76
CA ASP A 102 33.67 -9.26 -8.43
C ASP A 102 32.15 -9.25 -8.73
N VAL A 103 31.57 -8.09 -8.98
CA VAL A 103 30.15 -7.97 -9.38
C VAL A 103 29.91 -8.73 -10.70
N ASP A 104 28.72 -9.31 -10.89
CA ASP A 104 28.41 -10.15 -12.05
C ASP A 104 27.78 -9.37 -13.22
N GLY A 105 27.33 -8.14 -12.99
CA GLY A 105 26.75 -7.33 -14.04
C GLY A 105 25.93 -6.16 -13.52
N TYR A 106 25.06 -5.63 -14.38
CA TYR A 106 24.29 -4.43 -14.07
C TYR A 106 22.84 -4.49 -14.51
N ARG A 107 21.96 -3.94 -13.67
CA ARG A 107 20.69 -3.36 -14.11
C ARG A 107 20.98 -1.95 -14.61
N VAL A 108 20.60 -1.60 -15.84
CA VAL A 108 20.91 -0.30 -16.43
C VAL A 108 19.66 0.57 -16.43
N ASP A 109 19.66 1.59 -15.58
CA ASP A 109 18.58 2.57 -15.40
C ASP A 109 18.36 3.44 -16.64
N ALA A 110 17.09 3.77 -16.92
CA ALA A 110 16.66 4.70 -17.96
C ALA A 110 17.38 4.47 -19.31
N CYS A 111 17.67 3.21 -19.63
CA CYS A 111 18.62 2.84 -20.68
C CYS A 111 18.11 3.08 -22.11
N SER A 112 16.86 3.55 -22.26
CA SER A 112 16.26 3.84 -23.56
C SER A 112 16.92 5.04 -24.27
N GLY A 113 17.69 5.87 -23.57
CA GLY A 113 18.47 6.95 -24.19
C GLY A 113 18.42 8.26 -23.41
N SER A 114 18.93 9.33 -24.02
CA SER A 114 18.88 10.66 -23.43
C SER A 114 17.46 11.21 -23.27
N LYS A 115 17.29 12.09 -22.29
CA LYS A 115 15.99 12.75 -22.03
C LYS A 115 15.52 13.64 -23.18
N ILE A 116 16.46 14.23 -23.92
CA ILE A 116 16.21 15.15 -25.04
C ILE A 116 17.14 14.81 -26.22
N PRO A 117 16.79 15.24 -27.45
CA PRO A 117 17.76 15.30 -28.54
C PRO A 117 18.92 16.23 -28.17
N ASN A 118 20.13 15.96 -28.67
CA ASN A 118 21.26 16.86 -28.47
C ASN A 118 21.47 17.75 -29.70
N TRP A 119 21.13 19.03 -29.57
CA TRP A 119 21.25 20.04 -30.63
C TRP A 119 22.62 20.74 -30.67
N SER A 120 23.60 20.26 -29.88
CA SER A 120 24.97 20.76 -30.00
C SER A 120 25.48 20.59 -31.43
N LYS A 121 26.11 21.64 -31.96
CA LYS A 121 26.76 21.61 -33.29
C LYS A 121 27.98 20.66 -33.32
N ASP A 122 28.50 20.31 -32.16
CA ASP A 122 29.74 19.55 -31.97
C ASP A 122 29.46 18.05 -31.71
N ILE A 123 28.24 17.56 -31.93
CA ILE A 123 27.92 16.13 -31.77
C ILE A 123 28.73 15.26 -32.74
N PRO A 124 29.27 14.10 -32.29
CA PRO A 124 30.08 13.22 -33.12
C PRO A 124 29.27 12.25 -34.00
N TYR A 125 27.98 12.49 -34.17
CA TYR A 125 27.03 11.61 -34.88
C TYR A 125 26.03 12.43 -35.71
N GLN A 126 25.32 11.79 -36.65
CA GLN A 126 24.73 12.49 -37.80
C GLN A 126 23.45 13.29 -37.50
N ARG A 127 22.74 13.01 -36.40
CA ARG A 127 21.45 13.66 -36.09
C ARG A 127 21.24 13.82 -34.59
N ALA A 128 20.74 14.98 -34.16
CA ALA A 128 20.44 15.29 -32.76
C ALA A 128 19.58 14.23 -32.05
N SER A 129 18.58 13.67 -32.76
CA SER A 129 17.67 12.66 -32.22
C SER A 129 18.35 11.32 -31.89
N LEU A 130 19.54 11.05 -32.42
CA LEU A 130 20.26 9.80 -32.12
C LEU A 130 20.71 9.71 -30.66
N ALA A 131 20.80 10.83 -29.93
CA ALA A 131 20.96 10.83 -28.47
C ALA A 131 19.85 10.03 -27.75
N GLN A 132 18.61 10.15 -28.22
CA GLN A 132 17.45 9.46 -27.65
C GLN A 132 17.20 8.09 -28.28
N LEU A 133 17.55 7.92 -29.55
CA LEU A 133 17.27 6.69 -30.29
C LEU A 133 18.43 5.69 -30.18
N GLN A 134 19.54 5.97 -30.86
CA GLN A 134 20.70 5.07 -30.91
C GLN A 134 21.49 5.04 -29.59
N GLY A 135 21.50 6.16 -28.86
CA GLY A 135 22.32 6.35 -27.67
C GLY A 135 22.09 5.26 -26.61
N GLY A 136 20.84 4.85 -26.38
CA GLY A 136 20.51 3.76 -25.47
C GLY A 136 21.19 2.44 -25.83
N LEU A 137 21.10 2.04 -27.11
CA LEU A 137 21.76 0.83 -27.62
C LEU A 137 23.28 0.91 -27.53
N GLY A 138 23.86 2.08 -27.84
CA GLY A 138 25.30 2.32 -27.73
C GLY A 138 25.81 2.25 -26.29
N MET A 139 25.05 2.82 -25.35
CA MET A 139 25.34 2.75 -23.91
C MET A 139 25.30 1.31 -23.40
N LEU A 140 24.22 0.57 -23.70
CA LEU A 140 24.09 -0.84 -23.33
C LEU A 140 25.22 -1.68 -23.94
N GLY A 141 25.51 -1.49 -25.23
CA GLY A 141 26.59 -2.20 -25.92
C GLY A 141 27.97 -1.96 -25.27
N SER A 142 28.25 -0.71 -24.89
CA SER A 142 29.51 -0.34 -24.24
C SER A 142 29.65 -0.95 -22.85
N VAL A 143 28.62 -0.85 -22.01
CA VAL A 143 28.62 -1.44 -20.66
C VAL A 143 28.67 -2.97 -20.74
N ARG A 144 27.89 -3.59 -21.63
CA ARG A 144 27.88 -5.05 -21.81
C ARG A 144 29.22 -5.56 -22.30
N GLY A 145 29.84 -4.87 -23.26
CA GLY A 145 31.16 -5.19 -23.78
C GLY A 145 32.22 -5.17 -22.67
N ALA A 146 32.20 -4.14 -21.83
CA ALA A 146 33.09 -4.03 -20.67
C ALA A 146 32.91 -5.17 -19.66
N VAL A 147 31.67 -5.48 -19.29
CA VAL A 147 31.37 -6.60 -18.36
C VAL A 147 31.82 -7.93 -18.95
N ARG A 148 31.44 -8.23 -20.21
CA ARG A 148 31.77 -9.52 -20.85
C ARG A 148 33.24 -9.67 -21.18
N ALA A 149 33.99 -8.59 -21.35
CA ALA A 149 35.45 -8.65 -21.48
C ALA A 149 36.13 -9.22 -20.21
N LEU A 150 35.52 -8.99 -19.04
CA LEU A 150 36.02 -9.47 -17.74
C LEU A 150 35.35 -10.79 -17.32
N LYS A 151 34.06 -10.95 -17.61
CA LYS A 151 33.25 -12.14 -17.28
C LYS A 151 32.49 -12.67 -18.51
N PRO A 152 33.15 -13.36 -19.46
CA PRO A 152 32.52 -13.75 -20.73
C PRO A 152 31.31 -14.69 -20.60
N ARG A 153 31.30 -15.55 -19.57
CA ARG A 153 30.28 -16.59 -19.38
C ARG A 153 29.13 -16.17 -18.46
N VAL A 154 29.44 -15.48 -17.37
CA VAL A 154 28.48 -15.13 -16.31
C VAL A 154 28.09 -13.65 -16.32
N GLY A 155 28.88 -12.81 -16.98
CA GLY A 155 28.66 -11.38 -17.07
C GLY A 155 27.41 -11.04 -17.88
N GLY A 156 26.48 -10.27 -17.30
CA GLY A 156 25.20 -9.97 -17.96
C GLY A 156 24.60 -8.61 -17.63
N LEU A 157 23.72 -8.11 -18.52
CA LEU A 157 22.94 -6.90 -18.31
C LEU A 157 21.44 -7.15 -18.26
N LEU A 158 20.77 -6.47 -17.32
CA LEU A 158 19.33 -6.27 -17.28
C LEU A 158 19.03 -4.83 -17.70
N ALA A 159 18.32 -4.62 -18.80
CA ALA A 159 17.98 -3.28 -19.28
C ALA A 159 16.62 -2.83 -18.72
N GLU A 160 16.57 -1.68 -18.06
CA GLU A 160 15.31 -1.05 -17.63
C GLU A 160 14.56 -0.44 -18.83
N THR A 161 13.97 -1.32 -19.64
CA THR A 161 13.14 -0.99 -20.80
C THR A 161 12.47 -2.29 -21.26
N GLU A 162 11.43 -2.17 -22.09
CA GLU A 162 10.72 -3.32 -22.68
C GLU A 162 10.76 -3.32 -24.22
N GLY A 163 11.43 -2.34 -24.84
CA GLY A 163 11.46 -2.24 -26.30
C GLY A 163 12.25 -3.39 -26.93
N ALA A 164 11.66 -4.06 -27.93
CA ALA A 164 12.28 -5.17 -28.67
C ALA A 164 13.73 -4.92 -29.14
N PRO A 165 14.13 -3.72 -29.64
CA PRO A 165 15.51 -3.49 -30.04
C PRO A 165 16.54 -3.67 -28.90
N TYR A 166 16.16 -3.35 -27.66
CA TYR A 166 17.09 -3.41 -26.52
C TYR A 166 17.44 -4.84 -26.13
N ALA A 167 16.55 -5.80 -26.39
CA ALA A 167 16.81 -7.23 -26.19
C ALA A 167 17.94 -7.78 -27.10
N THR A 168 18.31 -7.05 -28.16
CA THR A 168 19.46 -7.42 -29.01
C THR A 168 20.81 -7.03 -28.40
N THR A 169 20.81 -6.08 -27.46
CA THR A 169 22.02 -5.51 -26.83
C THR A 169 22.14 -5.79 -25.35
N ALA A 170 21.05 -6.15 -24.67
CA ALA A 170 21.03 -6.59 -23.27
C ALA A 170 20.84 -8.11 -23.17
N ASP A 171 21.03 -8.68 -21.98
CA ASP A 171 20.84 -10.12 -21.76
C ASP A 171 19.45 -10.45 -21.17
N ALA A 172 18.81 -9.46 -20.54
CA ALA A 172 17.39 -9.47 -20.18
C ALA A 172 16.81 -8.05 -20.25
N VAL A 173 15.49 -7.94 -20.42
CA VAL A 173 14.73 -6.67 -20.47
C VAL A 173 13.56 -6.72 -19.48
N TYR A 174 13.05 -5.57 -19.04
CA TYR A 174 11.85 -5.52 -18.20
C TYR A 174 10.58 -5.81 -19.02
N ASP A 175 9.55 -6.26 -18.34
CA ASP A 175 8.21 -6.51 -18.91
C ASP A 175 7.17 -5.58 -18.27
N PHE A 176 7.32 -4.28 -18.54
CA PHE A 176 6.56 -3.23 -17.86
C PHE A 176 5.08 -3.22 -18.23
N THR A 177 4.75 -3.41 -19.50
CA THR A 177 3.38 -3.43 -20.00
C THR A 177 2.62 -4.60 -19.39
N PHE A 178 3.26 -5.77 -19.27
CA PHE A 178 2.63 -6.91 -18.62
C PHE A 178 2.32 -6.61 -17.14
N CYS A 179 3.30 -6.10 -16.38
CA CYS A 179 3.12 -5.74 -14.97
C CYS A 179 2.09 -4.62 -14.77
N ASN A 180 2.26 -3.48 -15.44
CA ASN A 180 1.54 -2.25 -15.13
C ASN A 180 0.18 -2.12 -15.82
N SER A 181 -0.06 -2.86 -16.90
CA SER A 181 -1.28 -2.76 -17.69
C SER A 181 -2.02 -4.09 -17.76
N ILE A 182 -1.37 -5.14 -18.22
CA ILE A 182 -2.04 -6.43 -18.45
C ILE A 182 -2.49 -7.06 -17.13
N LEU A 183 -1.61 -7.18 -16.13
CA LEU A 183 -1.98 -7.75 -14.82
C LEU A 183 -3.06 -6.92 -14.10
N HIS A 184 -2.97 -5.60 -14.15
CA HIS A 184 -3.94 -4.72 -13.50
C HIS A 184 -5.35 -4.79 -14.12
N ASP A 185 -5.47 -5.18 -15.40
CA ASP A 185 -6.77 -5.38 -16.07
C ASP A 185 -7.63 -6.46 -15.37
N TRP A 186 -7.01 -7.42 -14.68
CA TRP A 186 -7.73 -8.44 -13.92
C TRP A 186 -8.73 -7.85 -12.92
N ARG A 187 -8.41 -6.68 -12.34
CA ARG A 187 -9.28 -6.02 -11.36
C ARG A 187 -10.59 -5.51 -11.96
N ASN A 188 -10.57 -5.19 -13.26
CA ASN A 188 -11.66 -4.52 -13.95
C ASN A 188 -12.45 -5.49 -14.85
N SER A 189 -11.79 -6.56 -15.32
CA SER A 189 -12.35 -7.50 -16.27
C SER A 189 -12.91 -8.76 -15.60
N PRO A 190 -13.99 -9.37 -16.14
CA PRO A 190 -14.40 -10.71 -15.76
C PRO A 190 -13.23 -11.72 -15.91
N PRO A 191 -13.10 -12.72 -15.02
CA PRO A 191 -11.98 -13.66 -15.04
C PRO A 191 -11.73 -14.36 -16.38
N ASP A 192 -12.77 -14.79 -17.09
CA ASP A 192 -12.65 -15.45 -18.39
C ASP A 192 -12.13 -14.52 -19.49
N VAL A 193 -12.56 -13.25 -19.46
CA VAL A 193 -12.07 -12.21 -20.38
C VAL A 193 -10.59 -11.92 -20.11
N PHE A 194 -10.21 -11.78 -18.84
CA PHE A 194 -8.81 -11.60 -18.44
C PHE A 194 -7.94 -12.77 -18.89
N VAL A 195 -8.36 -14.02 -18.63
CA VAL A 195 -7.63 -15.23 -19.05
C VAL A 195 -7.43 -15.30 -20.56
N ARG A 196 -8.46 -14.96 -21.35
CA ARG A 196 -8.36 -14.89 -22.81
C ARG A 196 -7.34 -13.83 -23.27
N ARG A 197 -7.32 -12.66 -22.62
CA ARG A 197 -6.40 -11.56 -22.94
C ARG A 197 -4.95 -11.93 -22.61
N ILE A 198 -4.66 -12.43 -21.40
CA ILE A 198 -3.28 -12.81 -21.04
C ILE A 198 -2.75 -13.95 -21.89
N ARG A 199 -3.63 -14.90 -22.28
CA ARG A 199 -3.28 -16.00 -23.18
C ARG A 199 -2.81 -15.46 -24.53
N THR A 200 -3.59 -14.55 -25.11
CA THR A 200 -3.30 -13.94 -26.41
C THR A 200 -2.03 -13.10 -26.32
N TRP A 201 -1.92 -12.25 -25.30
CA TRP A 201 -0.75 -11.41 -25.06
C TRP A 201 0.54 -12.20 -24.97
N LEU A 202 0.58 -13.24 -24.12
CA LEU A 202 1.78 -14.04 -23.90
C LEU A 202 2.20 -14.84 -25.14
N GLU A 203 1.22 -15.32 -25.92
CA GLU A 203 1.48 -16.01 -27.19
C GLU A 203 2.04 -15.03 -28.24
N GLU A 204 1.41 -13.86 -28.42
CA GLU A 204 1.85 -12.84 -29.37
C GLU A 204 3.22 -12.25 -29.01
N GLN A 205 3.50 -12.04 -27.72
CA GLN A 205 4.79 -11.53 -27.23
C GLN A 205 5.96 -12.40 -27.75
N GLN A 206 5.79 -13.72 -27.78
CA GLN A 206 6.84 -14.64 -28.27
C GLN A 206 7.16 -14.47 -29.76
N TYR A 207 6.20 -13.99 -30.58
CA TYR A 207 6.39 -13.78 -32.01
C TYR A 207 6.84 -12.35 -32.34
N THR A 208 6.58 -11.39 -31.47
CA THR A 208 7.02 -9.99 -31.64
C THR A 208 8.44 -9.75 -31.12
N ASP A 209 8.90 -10.56 -30.17
CA ASP A 209 10.23 -10.43 -29.61
C ASP A 209 11.33 -11.01 -30.53
N PRO A 210 12.54 -10.44 -30.52
CA PRO A 210 13.71 -11.12 -31.05
C PRO A 210 13.88 -12.50 -30.40
N GLN A 211 14.26 -13.51 -31.20
CA GLN A 211 14.45 -14.86 -30.70
C GLN A 211 15.47 -14.89 -29.55
N GLY A 212 15.11 -15.56 -28.45
CA GLY A 212 15.96 -15.68 -27.26
C GLY A 212 15.83 -14.53 -26.25
N THR A 213 14.93 -13.57 -26.47
CA THR A 213 14.64 -12.49 -25.50
C THR A 213 14.21 -13.05 -24.15
N ILE A 214 14.84 -12.60 -23.07
CA ILE A 214 14.47 -12.92 -21.70
C ILE A 214 13.83 -11.70 -21.04
N HIS A 215 12.55 -11.83 -20.71
CA HIS A 215 11.80 -10.84 -19.94
C HIS A 215 11.97 -11.05 -18.44
N LEU A 216 12.17 -9.96 -17.70
CA LEU A 216 12.08 -9.91 -16.24
C LEU A 216 10.60 -9.87 -15.84
N ARG A 217 10.09 -11.01 -15.38
CA ARG A 217 8.70 -11.17 -14.93
C ARG A 217 8.59 -10.70 -13.49
N HIS A 218 7.76 -9.70 -13.25
CA HIS A 218 7.61 -9.09 -11.93
C HIS A 218 6.16 -8.69 -11.70
N VAL A 219 5.74 -8.75 -10.44
CA VAL A 219 4.41 -8.27 -9.99
C VAL A 219 4.50 -6.82 -9.52
N GLU A 220 5.63 -6.47 -8.91
CA GLU A 220 5.92 -5.14 -8.39
C GLU A 220 7.43 -4.86 -8.42
N ASN A 221 7.81 -3.59 -8.27
CA ASN A 221 9.18 -3.13 -8.06
C ASN A 221 9.18 -1.80 -7.28
N HIS A 222 10.35 -1.18 -7.11
CA HIS A 222 10.52 0.09 -6.38
C HIS A 222 9.77 1.29 -6.96
N ASP A 223 9.27 1.14 -8.18
CA ASP A 223 8.62 2.14 -9.00
C ASP A 223 7.14 1.81 -9.27
N THR A 224 6.59 0.74 -8.69
CA THR A 224 5.18 0.39 -8.81
C THR A 224 4.47 0.47 -7.47
N LEU A 225 3.15 0.37 -7.51
CA LEU A 225 2.35 0.13 -6.31
C LEU A 225 2.52 -1.32 -5.84
N ARG A 226 2.27 -1.57 -4.56
CA ARG A 226 2.37 -2.93 -4.00
C ARG A 226 1.24 -3.81 -4.56
N GLY A 227 1.60 -4.93 -5.16
CA GLY A 227 0.72 -5.93 -5.76
C GLY A 227 -0.27 -6.54 -4.77
N GLN A 228 0.09 -6.80 -3.50
CA GLN A 228 -0.87 -7.27 -2.50
C GLN A 228 -2.04 -6.28 -2.29
N GLY A 229 -1.77 -4.97 -2.38
CA GLY A 229 -2.80 -3.93 -2.29
C GLY A 229 -3.81 -4.00 -3.45
N TRP A 230 -3.37 -4.47 -4.61
CA TRP A 230 -4.21 -4.68 -5.78
C TRP A 230 -4.94 -6.02 -5.81
N PHE A 231 -4.21 -7.10 -5.56
CA PHE A 231 -4.65 -8.47 -5.83
C PHE A 231 -5.06 -9.24 -4.59
N GLY A 232 -4.86 -8.70 -3.39
CA GLY A 232 -5.11 -9.44 -2.15
C GLY A 232 -4.10 -10.57 -1.91
N VAL A 233 -4.25 -11.28 -0.79
CA VAL A 233 -3.31 -12.30 -0.30
C VAL A 233 -3.25 -13.50 -1.26
N ARG A 234 -4.40 -14.06 -1.65
CA ARG A 234 -4.45 -15.21 -2.58
C ARG A 234 -4.15 -14.80 -4.01
N GLY A 235 -4.65 -13.64 -4.45
CA GLY A 235 -4.39 -13.16 -5.80
C GLY A 235 -2.91 -12.86 -6.01
N MET A 236 -2.23 -12.25 -5.04
CA MET A 236 -0.77 -12.04 -5.07
C MET A 236 0.00 -13.34 -5.30
N ARG A 237 -0.38 -14.43 -4.62
CA ARG A 237 0.25 -15.75 -4.81
C ARG A 237 -0.04 -16.35 -6.18
N THR A 238 -1.23 -16.11 -6.72
CA THR A 238 -1.62 -16.57 -8.07
C THR A 238 -0.80 -15.85 -9.14
N VAL A 239 -0.64 -14.53 -9.04
CA VAL A 239 0.20 -13.78 -9.98
C VAL A 239 1.68 -14.08 -9.81
N ALA A 240 2.16 -14.33 -8.58
CA ALA A 240 3.53 -14.80 -8.36
C ALA A 240 3.77 -16.19 -8.97
N ALA A 241 2.81 -17.13 -8.85
CA ALA A 241 2.87 -18.43 -9.51
C ALA A 241 2.87 -18.29 -11.04
N LEU A 242 2.07 -17.38 -11.58
CA LEU A 242 2.12 -17.03 -13.00
C LEU A 242 3.54 -16.55 -13.38
N MET A 243 4.11 -15.60 -12.65
CA MET A 243 5.43 -15.02 -12.97
C MET A 243 6.51 -16.09 -12.93
N ALA A 244 6.43 -16.99 -11.95
CA ALA A 244 7.37 -18.07 -11.77
C ALA A 244 7.24 -19.17 -12.84
N TRP A 245 6.13 -19.32 -13.56
CA TRP A 245 5.91 -20.46 -14.45
C TRP A 245 5.70 -20.10 -15.92
N ILE A 246 5.61 -18.82 -16.28
CA ILE A 246 5.74 -18.35 -17.66
C ILE A 246 7.22 -18.28 -18.10
N HIS A 247 7.44 -18.06 -19.40
CA HIS A 247 8.79 -17.87 -19.95
C HIS A 247 9.40 -16.54 -19.49
N GLY A 248 10.61 -16.58 -18.93
CA GLY A 248 11.35 -15.40 -18.48
C GLY A 248 12.09 -15.60 -17.16
N MET A 249 12.61 -14.50 -16.62
CA MET A 249 13.33 -14.39 -15.36
C MET A 249 12.40 -13.79 -14.29
N PRO A 250 11.85 -14.59 -13.37
CA PRO A 250 11.00 -14.05 -12.31
C PRO A 250 11.81 -13.24 -11.30
N MET A 251 11.23 -12.14 -10.82
CA MET A 251 11.76 -11.29 -9.77
C MET A 251 10.79 -11.31 -8.58
N ILE A 252 11.35 -11.44 -7.39
CA ILE A 252 10.68 -11.12 -6.13
C ILE A 252 11.26 -9.77 -5.71
N TYR A 253 10.42 -8.76 -5.54
CA TYR A 253 10.86 -7.46 -5.02
C TYR A 253 11.01 -7.51 -3.50
N ASP A 254 11.90 -6.70 -2.94
CA ASP A 254 12.14 -6.65 -1.50
C ASP A 254 10.84 -6.46 -0.70
N HIS A 255 10.63 -7.33 0.29
CA HIS A 255 9.43 -7.47 1.11
C HIS A 255 8.15 -7.98 0.41
N GLU A 256 8.19 -8.33 -0.88
CA GLU A 256 7.08 -9.00 -1.56
C GLU A 256 6.76 -10.36 -0.91
N GLU A 257 7.78 -11.01 -0.34
CA GLU A 257 7.69 -12.28 0.33
C GLU A 257 7.10 -12.23 1.75
N VAL A 258 7.05 -11.05 2.39
CA VAL A 258 6.56 -10.92 3.78
C VAL A 258 5.11 -11.35 3.85
N GLY A 259 4.82 -12.41 4.62
CA GLY A 259 3.50 -13.05 4.69
C GLY A 259 3.18 -14.03 3.55
N HIS A 260 4.08 -14.18 2.57
CA HIS A 260 3.95 -15.06 1.41
C HIS A 260 5.06 -16.12 1.31
N GLU A 261 6.06 -16.10 2.20
CA GLU A 261 7.27 -16.94 2.16
C GLU A 261 7.00 -18.42 1.86
N ASP A 262 6.10 -19.07 2.60
CA ASP A 262 5.83 -20.51 2.42
C ASP A 262 5.26 -20.81 1.03
N ALA A 263 4.37 -19.96 0.52
CA ALA A 263 3.77 -20.12 -0.80
C ALA A 263 4.80 -19.85 -1.90
N LEU A 264 5.57 -18.78 -1.79
CA LEU A 264 6.62 -18.44 -2.76
C LEU A 264 7.70 -19.51 -2.77
N ARG A 265 8.17 -19.96 -1.60
CA ARG A 265 9.14 -21.07 -1.50
C ARG A 265 8.64 -22.29 -2.26
N GLN A 266 7.39 -22.71 -2.03
CA GLN A 266 6.81 -23.84 -2.78
C GLN A 266 6.77 -23.59 -4.30
N ILE A 267 6.33 -22.41 -4.74
CA ILE A 267 6.27 -22.03 -6.17
C ILE A 267 7.67 -22.13 -6.82
N TYR A 268 8.68 -21.58 -6.16
CA TYR A 268 10.05 -21.53 -6.68
C TYR A 268 10.80 -22.86 -6.54
N ASP A 269 10.50 -23.67 -5.51
CA ASP A 269 10.96 -25.05 -5.38
C ASP A 269 10.46 -25.87 -6.57
N ILE A 270 9.20 -25.72 -6.97
CA ILE A 270 8.63 -26.39 -8.15
C ILE A 270 9.31 -25.91 -9.44
N ARG A 271 9.53 -24.59 -9.58
CA ARG A 271 10.29 -24.04 -10.71
C ARG A 271 11.71 -24.61 -10.76
N ALA A 272 12.38 -24.75 -9.62
CA ALA A 272 13.72 -25.33 -9.54
C ALA A 272 13.72 -26.82 -9.91
N LEU A 273 12.75 -27.56 -9.37
CA LEU A 273 12.56 -29.00 -9.57
C LEU A 273 12.29 -29.38 -11.03
N LEU A 274 11.46 -28.61 -11.74
CA LEU A 274 11.01 -28.92 -13.10
C LEU A 274 11.78 -28.07 -14.13
N PRO A 275 12.79 -28.63 -14.84
CA PRO A 275 13.66 -27.85 -15.74
C PRO A 275 12.89 -27.13 -16.86
N GLU A 276 11.79 -27.73 -17.35
CA GLU A 276 10.94 -27.13 -18.37
C GLU A 276 10.31 -25.80 -17.94
N LEU A 277 10.14 -25.55 -16.64
CA LEU A 277 9.64 -24.28 -16.13
C LEU A 277 10.71 -23.17 -16.18
N ARG A 278 12.00 -23.53 -16.11
CA ARG A 278 13.12 -22.57 -16.14
C ARG A 278 13.65 -22.28 -17.54
N ARG A 279 13.79 -23.32 -18.36
CA ARG A 279 14.51 -23.24 -19.66
C ARG A 279 13.69 -23.78 -20.82
N GLY A 280 12.56 -24.43 -20.55
CA GLY A 280 11.72 -25.01 -21.59
C GLY A 280 10.91 -23.97 -22.34
N GLU A 281 10.47 -24.38 -23.52
CA GLU A 281 9.51 -23.66 -24.37
C GLU A 281 8.18 -23.48 -23.61
N ALA A 282 7.47 -22.41 -23.95
CA ALA A 282 6.12 -22.14 -23.45
C ALA A 282 5.15 -22.07 -24.63
N HIS A 283 4.01 -22.74 -24.50
CA HIS A 283 2.93 -22.73 -25.49
C HIS A 283 1.62 -22.35 -24.79
N TYR A 284 1.23 -21.08 -24.92
CA TYR A 284 0.12 -20.51 -24.14
C TYR A 284 -1.24 -20.85 -24.72
N VAL A 285 -1.33 -21.17 -26.01
CA VAL A 285 -2.57 -21.62 -26.66
C VAL A 285 -2.73 -23.14 -26.74
N ALA A 286 -1.73 -23.91 -26.32
CA ALA A 286 -1.74 -25.37 -26.48
C ALA A 286 -2.73 -26.12 -25.59
N VAL A 287 -3.19 -25.51 -24.49
CA VAL A 287 -4.05 -26.15 -23.48
C VAL A 287 -5.30 -25.31 -23.25
N GLY A 288 -6.46 -25.80 -23.66
CA GLY A 288 -7.76 -25.23 -23.32
C GLY A 288 -8.20 -25.67 -21.92
N ALA A 289 -9.01 -24.85 -21.25
CA ALA A 289 -9.59 -25.16 -19.95
C ALA A 289 -11.05 -24.71 -19.87
N THR A 290 -11.87 -25.49 -19.16
CA THR A 290 -13.24 -25.12 -18.78
C THR A 290 -13.41 -25.29 -17.26
N PRO A 291 -13.95 -24.29 -16.54
CA PRO A 291 -14.48 -23.00 -17.02
C PRO A 291 -13.38 -22.05 -17.54
N GLY A 292 -13.78 -21.04 -18.32
CA GLY A 292 -12.86 -20.12 -19.02
C GLY A 292 -12.00 -19.22 -18.12
N GLU A 293 -12.30 -19.18 -16.82
CA GLU A 293 -11.51 -18.48 -15.79
C GLU A 293 -10.23 -19.22 -15.37
N VAL A 294 -10.00 -20.43 -15.90
CA VAL A 294 -8.76 -21.19 -15.70
C VAL A 294 -7.79 -20.90 -16.84
N PHE A 295 -6.67 -20.25 -16.52
CA PHE A 295 -5.56 -20.12 -17.45
C PHE A 295 -4.70 -21.38 -17.39
N ALA A 296 -4.59 -22.08 -18.52
CA ALA A 296 -3.79 -23.28 -18.65
C ALA A 296 -2.88 -23.23 -19.87
N PHE A 297 -1.65 -23.74 -19.72
CA PHE A 297 -0.64 -23.74 -20.78
C PHE A 297 0.37 -24.87 -20.61
N LEU A 298 1.14 -25.14 -21.67
CA LEU A 298 2.17 -26.18 -21.69
C LEU A 298 3.57 -25.56 -21.56
N ARG A 299 4.40 -26.16 -20.71
CA ARG A 299 5.86 -25.96 -20.68
C ARG A 299 6.57 -27.24 -21.11
N ARG A 300 7.57 -27.12 -21.99
CA ARG A 300 8.25 -28.28 -22.58
C ARG A 300 9.76 -28.12 -22.65
N ASP A 301 10.50 -29.15 -22.26
CA ASP A 301 11.95 -29.25 -22.47
C ASP A 301 12.28 -30.64 -23.03
N GLY A 302 12.40 -30.73 -24.35
CA GLY A 302 12.60 -31.99 -25.07
C GLY A 302 11.51 -33.02 -24.76
N ALA A 303 11.85 -33.99 -23.92
CA ALA A 303 10.97 -35.05 -23.48
C ALA A 303 10.16 -34.71 -22.20
N ARG A 304 10.45 -33.62 -21.50
CA ARG A 304 9.71 -33.23 -20.30
C ARG A 304 8.55 -32.32 -20.66
N ALA A 305 7.38 -32.58 -20.09
CA ALA A 305 6.20 -31.75 -20.28
C ALA A 305 5.55 -31.44 -18.93
N SER A 306 5.11 -30.20 -18.75
CA SER A 306 4.32 -29.77 -17.59
C SER A 306 3.12 -28.96 -18.06
N LEU A 307 1.93 -29.30 -17.56
CA LEU A 307 0.73 -28.50 -17.74
C LEU A 307 0.56 -27.60 -16.51
N VAL A 308 0.55 -26.30 -16.73
CA VAL A 308 0.29 -25.32 -15.68
C VAL A 308 -1.20 -24.96 -15.72
N ALA A 309 -1.84 -24.82 -14.56
CA ALA A 309 -3.22 -24.37 -14.46
C ALA A 309 -3.37 -23.37 -13.29
N LEU A 310 -3.95 -22.22 -13.55
CA LEU A 310 -4.25 -21.17 -12.57
C LEU A 310 -5.71 -20.75 -12.69
N ASN A 311 -6.46 -20.78 -11.60
CA ASN A 311 -7.82 -20.27 -11.52
C ASN A 311 -7.77 -18.78 -11.16
N PHE A 312 -8.23 -17.88 -12.03
CA PHE A 312 -8.35 -16.44 -11.74
C PHE A 312 -9.76 -16.05 -11.25
N GLY A 313 -10.64 -17.04 -11.11
CA GLY A 313 -12.00 -16.88 -10.63
C GLY A 313 -12.10 -16.80 -9.10
N PRO A 314 -13.15 -16.13 -8.59
CA PRO A 314 -13.37 -15.97 -7.15
C PRO A 314 -13.96 -17.22 -6.47
N ASN A 315 -14.18 -18.32 -7.21
CA ASN A 315 -14.80 -19.54 -6.73
C ASN A 315 -13.91 -20.76 -6.99
N ALA A 316 -14.03 -21.82 -6.19
CA ALA A 316 -13.41 -23.09 -6.51
C ALA A 316 -14.08 -23.74 -7.73
N VAL A 317 -13.29 -24.43 -8.55
CA VAL A 317 -13.74 -25.03 -9.81
C VAL A 317 -13.25 -26.46 -9.97
N HIS A 318 -14.08 -27.29 -10.59
CA HIS A 318 -13.66 -28.56 -11.17
C HIS A 318 -13.24 -28.31 -12.62
N ALA A 319 -11.95 -28.08 -12.83
CA ALA A 319 -11.40 -27.70 -14.13
C ALA A 319 -11.17 -28.92 -15.01
N LYS A 320 -11.56 -28.82 -16.28
CA LYS A 320 -11.24 -29.79 -17.33
C LYS A 320 -10.25 -29.17 -18.31
N LEU A 321 -9.05 -29.74 -18.39
CA LEU A 321 -7.99 -29.36 -19.33
C LEU A 321 -8.10 -30.21 -20.60
N THR A 322 -7.90 -29.58 -21.75
CA THR A 322 -7.94 -30.23 -23.07
C THR A 322 -6.77 -29.77 -23.92
N TRP A 323 -6.10 -30.69 -24.61
CA TRP A 323 -4.90 -30.38 -25.39
C TRP A 323 -4.59 -31.51 -26.39
N ASP A 324 -3.78 -31.21 -27.42
CA ASP A 324 -3.33 -32.18 -28.43
C ASP A 324 -2.14 -33.00 -27.90
N ALA A 325 -2.43 -33.93 -26.99
CA ALA A 325 -1.42 -34.78 -26.38
C ALA A 325 -0.61 -35.58 -27.42
N ASP A 326 -1.22 -35.97 -28.55
CA ASP A 326 -0.57 -36.72 -29.63
C ASP A 326 0.55 -35.92 -30.30
N LYS A 327 0.31 -34.63 -30.56
CA LYS A 327 1.34 -33.70 -31.08
C LYS A 327 2.51 -33.52 -30.12
N TRP A 328 2.23 -33.39 -28.82
CA TRP A 328 3.26 -32.99 -27.85
C TRP A 328 4.00 -34.18 -27.21
N LEU A 329 3.38 -35.36 -27.18
CA LEU A 329 3.91 -36.57 -26.56
C LEU A 329 4.13 -37.71 -27.57
N THR A 330 4.33 -37.38 -28.85
CA THR A 330 4.48 -38.35 -29.94
C THR A 330 5.54 -39.41 -29.64
N GLY A 331 5.23 -40.67 -29.94
CA GLY A 331 6.15 -41.80 -29.78
C GLY A 331 6.26 -42.36 -28.36
N ARG A 332 5.41 -41.92 -27.43
CA ARG A 332 5.45 -42.35 -26.02
C ARG A 332 4.33 -43.30 -25.64
N SER A 333 4.62 -44.13 -24.65
CA SER A 333 3.65 -45.08 -24.09
C SER A 333 3.89 -45.24 -22.59
N LYS A 334 2.82 -45.41 -21.82
CA LYS A 334 2.85 -45.58 -20.35
C LYS A 334 3.42 -44.35 -19.63
N LEU A 335 2.65 -43.28 -19.62
CA LEU A 335 2.99 -42.01 -18.98
C LEU A 335 2.47 -41.95 -17.54
N CYS A 336 3.12 -41.14 -16.71
CA CYS A 336 2.63 -40.78 -15.38
C CYS A 336 2.39 -39.28 -15.28
N VAL A 337 1.45 -38.92 -14.41
CA VAL A 337 1.07 -37.53 -14.10
C VAL A 337 1.30 -37.29 -12.62
N TYR A 338 2.03 -36.22 -12.29
CA TYR A 338 2.39 -35.84 -10.94
C TYR A 338 1.95 -34.41 -10.65
N ASP A 339 1.24 -34.20 -9.54
CA ASP A 339 0.86 -32.87 -9.08
C ASP A 339 1.98 -32.32 -8.20
N ALA A 340 2.72 -31.33 -8.74
CA ALA A 340 3.87 -30.75 -8.07
C ALA A 340 3.51 -29.88 -6.86
N MET A 341 2.32 -29.28 -6.84
CA MET A 341 1.85 -28.50 -5.69
C MET A 341 1.37 -29.38 -4.54
N GLN A 342 0.79 -30.54 -4.84
CA GLN A 342 0.35 -31.50 -3.83
C GLN A 342 1.47 -32.48 -3.44
N GLY A 343 2.54 -32.54 -4.24
CA GLY A 343 3.67 -33.43 -4.02
C GLY A 343 3.26 -34.90 -4.12
N ARG A 344 2.36 -35.23 -5.05
CA ARG A 344 1.82 -36.60 -5.19
C ARG A 344 1.63 -37.06 -6.64
N LEU A 345 1.78 -38.37 -6.85
CA LEU A 345 1.44 -39.03 -8.10
C LEU A 345 -0.09 -39.08 -8.27
N VAL A 346 -0.57 -38.56 -9.41
CA VAL A 346 -1.99 -38.53 -9.77
C VAL A 346 -2.38 -39.79 -10.52
N SER A 347 -1.56 -40.21 -11.48
CA SER A 347 -1.79 -41.41 -12.30
C SER A 347 -0.49 -41.99 -12.84
N GLU A 348 -0.50 -43.29 -13.18
CA GLU A 348 0.65 -44.00 -13.74
C GLU A 348 0.19 -44.99 -14.83
N GLY A 349 1.00 -45.15 -15.88
CA GLY A 349 0.74 -46.08 -16.97
C GLY A 349 -0.31 -45.62 -17.99
N GLN A 350 -0.65 -44.32 -18.02
CA GLN A 350 -1.64 -43.79 -18.96
C GLN A 350 -1.12 -43.77 -20.40
N SER A 351 -2.00 -44.07 -21.35
CA SER A 351 -1.75 -43.85 -22.78
C SER A 351 -1.90 -42.36 -23.11
N VAL A 352 -1.28 -41.92 -24.21
CA VAL A 352 -1.42 -40.55 -24.72
C VAL A 352 -2.89 -40.18 -24.95
N ALA A 353 -3.70 -41.12 -25.46
CA ALA A 353 -5.13 -40.91 -25.68
C ALA A 353 -5.90 -40.59 -24.38
N GLN A 354 -5.52 -41.21 -23.25
CA GLN A 354 -6.13 -40.95 -21.95
C GLN A 354 -5.75 -39.59 -21.37
N LEU A 355 -4.67 -38.97 -21.85
CA LEU A 355 -4.19 -37.67 -21.38
C LEU A 355 -4.71 -36.49 -22.19
N ARG A 356 -5.43 -36.70 -23.30
CA ARG A 356 -6.08 -35.62 -24.09
C ARG A 356 -7.01 -34.76 -23.24
N THR A 357 -7.49 -35.31 -22.14
CA THR A 357 -8.32 -34.62 -21.16
C THR A 357 -7.86 -34.96 -19.75
N LEU A 358 -7.70 -33.94 -18.90
CA LEU A 358 -7.40 -34.10 -17.48
C LEU A 358 -8.36 -33.26 -16.66
N SER A 359 -8.82 -33.80 -15.52
CA SER A 359 -9.66 -33.08 -14.57
C SER A 359 -8.92 -32.84 -13.28
N LEU A 360 -9.10 -31.65 -12.69
CA LEU A 360 -8.52 -31.29 -11.40
C LEU A 360 -9.43 -30.31 -10.65
N ASP A 361 -9.41 -30.39 -9.33
CA ASP A 361 -10.05 -29.41 -8.46
C ASP A 361 -9.07 -28.27 -8.16
N LEU A 362 -9.47 -27.04 -8.47
CA LEU A 362 -8.71 -25.83 -8.16
C LEU A 362 -9.53 -24.96 -7.18
N PRO A 363 -8.96 -24.58 -6.02
CA PRO A 363 -9.56 -23.56 -5.17
C PRO A 363 -9.75 -22.23 -5.92
N ALA A 364 -10.55 -21.32 -5.36
CA ALA A 364 -10.59 -19.93 -5.81
C ALA A 364 -9.16 -19.36 -5.80
N LEU A 365 -8.71 -18.72 -6.88
CA LEU A 365 -7.33 -18.20 -6.94
C LEU A 365 -6.26 -19.28 -6.66
N GLY A 366 -6.60 -20.54 -6.99
CA GLY A 366 -5.74 -21.69 -6.82
C GLY A 366 -4.90 -21.95 -8.06
N TYR A 367 -3.79 -22.65 -7.90
CA TYR A 367 -2.86 -22.95 -8.98
C TYR A 367 -2.17 -24.29 -8.76
N THR A 368 -1.82 -24.97 -9.86
CA THR A 368 -1.04 -26.21 -9.83
C THR A 368 -0.19 -26.41 -11.09
N VAL A 369 0.77 -27.33 -10.99
CA VAL A 369 1.57 -27.84 -12.11
C VAL A 369 1.47 -29.36 -12.15
N LEU A 370 0.97 -29.88 -13.27
CA LEU A 370 0.92 -31.30 -13.56
C LEU A 370 2.13 -31.68 -14.43
N ALA A 371 3.15 -32.28 -13.82
CA ALA A 371 4.31 -32.81 -14.52
C ALA A 371 3.96 -34.16 -15.18
N ILE A 372 4.25 -34.28 -16.47
CA ILE A 372 4.01 -35.49 -17.27
C ILE A 372 5.37 -36.09 -17.65
N ARG A 373 5.54 -37.38 -17.36
CA ARG A 373 6.78 -38.15 -17.62
C ARG A 373 6.46 -39.52 -18.20
N ASP A 374 7.42 -40.14 -18.86
CA ASP A 374 7.38 -41.58 -19.11
C ASP A 374 7.47 -42.32 -17.76
N ALA A 375 6.71 -43.40 -17.57
CA ALA A 375 6.69 -44.14 -16.30
C ALA A 375 8.10 -44.63 -15.91
N ALA A 376 8.95 -44.95 -16.89
CA ALA A 376 10.36 -45.29 -16.66
C ALA A 376 11.19 -44.13 -16.08
N GLN A 377 10.77 -42.88 -16.30
CA GLN A 377 11.42 -41.66 -15.81
C GLN A 377 10.78 -41.14 -14.51
N ARG A 378 9.93 -41.91 -13.85
CA ARG A 378 9.31 -41.53 -12.57
C ARG A 378 10.34 -41.14 -11.50
N GLY A 379 11.53 -41.72 -11.52
CA GLY A 379 12.62 -41.37 -10.59
C GLY A 379 13.15 -39.94 -10.74
N GLU A 380 12.81 -39.22 -11.82
CA GLU A 380 13.10 -37.79 -11.98
C GLU A 380 12.10 -36.89 -11.20
N LEU A 381 11.01 -37.46 -10.68
CA LEU A 381 10.03 -36.78 -9.85
C LEU A 381 10.30 -37.04 -8.36
N PRO A 382 9.96 -36.11 -7.46
CA PRO A 382 10.10 -36.34 -6.03
C PRO A 382 9.21 -37.51 -5.58
N PRO A 383 9.62 -38.27 -4.56
CA PRO A 383 8.74 -39.23 -3.92
C PRO A 383 7.55 -38.53 -3.27
N ASP A 384 6.40 -39.20 -3.23
CA ASP A 384 5.18 -38.67 -2.61
C ASP A 384 5.43 -38.34 -1.14
N ALA A 385 5.37 -37.05 -0.79
CA ALA A 385 5.65 -36.58 0.56
C ALA A 385 4.35 -36.51 1.36
N SER A 386 4.20 -37.38 2.36
CA SER A 386 3.19 -37.16 3.40
C SER A 386 3.58 -35.91 4.21
N ARG A 387 2.71 -34.90 4.28
CA ARG A 387 2.94 -33.73 5.14
C ARG A 387 3.19 -34.18 6.58
N PRO A 388 4.17 -33.60 7.30
CA PRO A 388 4.32 -33.84 8.73
C PRO A 388 3.02 -33.48 9.46
N LYS A 389 2.56 -34.38 10.33
CA LYS A 389 1.41 -34.12 11.22
C LYS A 389 1.76 -32.98 12.18
N PRO A 390 0.80 -32.11 12.53
CA PRO A 390 1.00 -31.13 13.60
C PRO A 390 1.44 -31.85 14.89
N LEU A 391 2.41 -31.29 15.59
CA LEU A 391 2.76 -31.77 16.93
C LEU A 391 1.64 -31.36 17.90
N GLY A 392 1.00 -32.34 18.54
CA GLY A 392 -0.04 -32.13 19.55
C GLY A 392 0.48 -31.40 20.80
N VAL A 393 -0.43 -30.74 21.53
CA VAL A 393 -0.07 -29.67 22.46
C VAL A 393 -0.29 -30.07 23.93
N GLY A 394 0.59 -29.57 24.80
CA GLY A 394 0.44 -29.60 26.27
C GLY A 394 -0.51 -28.49 26.76
N SER A 395 -0.70 -28.38 28.08
CA SER A 395 -1.58 -27.39 28.70
C SER A 395 -0.92 -26.00 28.82
N LEU A 396 -1.71 -24.93 28.66
CA LEU A 396 -1.33 -23.56 29.00
C LEU A 396 -1.70 -23.27 30.46
N ARG A 397 -0.84 -22.54 31.19
CA ARG A 397 -1.11 -22.13 32.58
C ARG A 397 -0.95 -20.62 32.73
N LEU A 398 -1.88 -19.98 33.45
CA LEU A 398 -1.77 -18.56 33.77
C LEU A 398 -0.91 -18.37 35.01
N ALA A 399 0.00 -17.39 34.97
CA ALA A 399 0.87 -17.01 36.08
C ALA A 399 0.91 -15.49 36.26
N LYS A 400 1.48 -15.04 37.38
CA LYS A 400 1.75 -13.62 37.65
C LYS A 400 3.19 -13.30 37.27
N SER A 401 3.41 -12.16 36.59
CA SER A 401 4.76 -11.63 36.39
C SER A 401 5.36 -11.15 37.73
N ALA A 402 6.68 -11.27 37.88
CA ALA A 402 7.40 -10.73 39.03
C ALA A 402 7.62 -9.22 38.83
N GLY A 403 7.12 -8.37 39.73
CA GLY A 403 7.33 -6.92 39.67
C GLY A 403 6.23 -6.07 40.36
N PRO A 404 6.42 -4.74 40.45
CA PRO A 404 5.55 -3.83 41.20
C PRO A 404 4.17 -3.55 40.55
N ALA A 405 3.95 -3.98 39.30
CA ALA A 405 2.67 -3.93 38.59
C ALA A 405 2.44 -5.27 37.85
N PRO A 406 1.92 -6.32 38.52
CA PRO A 406 1.84 -7.66 37.96
C PRO A 406 0.77 -7.72 36.87
N LEU A 407 1.19 -7.63 35.61
CA LEU A 407 0.35 -7.95 34.47
C LEU A 407 0.29 -9.48 34.27
N PRO A 408 -0.84 -10.05 33.81
CA PRO A 408 -0.98 -11.48 33.59
C PRO A 408 0.06 -11.99 32.58
N LEU A 409 0.67 -13.13 32.91
CA LEU A 409 1.67 -13.82 32.10
C LEU A 409 1.14 -15.23 31.79
N LEU A 410 1.29 -15.69 30.55
CA LEU A 410 0.94 -17.07 30.19
C LEU A 410 2.22 -17.90 30.06
N LEU A 411 2.28 -18.97 30.86
CA LEU A 411 3.37 -19.94 30.87
C LEU A 411 2.94 -21.23 30.15
N LEU A 412 3.87 -21.83 29.42
CA LEU A 412 3.78 -23.25 29.05
C LEU A 412 4.08 -24.14 30.27
N ASP A 413 3.72 -25.43 30.18
CA ASP A 413 3.95 -26.47 31.20
C ASP A 413 5.40 -26.56 31.72
N ASN A 414 6.39 -26.04 30.99
CA ASN A 414 7.80 -25.99 31.37
C ASN A 414 8.25 -24.69 32.07
N GLN A 415 7.30 -23.87 32.55
CA GLN A 415 7.57 -22.57 33.21
C GLN A 415 8.25 -21.51 32.32
N ARG A 416 8.28 -21.68 30.99
CA ARG A 416 8.75 -20.63 30.06
C ARG A 416 7.60 -19.75 29.57
N PRO A 417 7.75 -18.41 29.52
CA PRO A 417 6.74 -17.51 28.98
C PRO A 417 6.58 -17.71 27.48
N VAL A 418 5.33 -17.76 27.00
CA VAL A 418 4.98 -17.79 25.56
C VAL A 418 4.28 -16.53 25.09
N LEU A 419 3.61 -15.84 26.01
CA LEU A 419 2.99 -14.56 25.77
C LEU A 419 3.15 -13.70 27.02
N GLU A 420 3.74 -12.54 26.84
CA GLU A 420 3.97 -11.58 27.92
C GLU A 420 3.12 -10.35 27.67
N LEU A 421 2.23 -10.02 28.61
CA LEU A 421 1.60 -8.71 28.63
C LEU A 421 2.65 -7.69 29.07
N THR A 422 3.22 -6.99 28.09
CA THR A 422 4.41 -6.16 28.32
C THR A 422 4.08 -4.71 28.59
N ASP A 423 3.00 -4.18 28.01
CA ASP A 423 2.68 -2.77 28.19
C ASP A 423 1.21 -2.46 27.90
N LEU A 424 0.80 -1.27 28.34
CA LEU A 424 -0.46 -0.65 27.98
C LEU A 424 -0.19 0.72 27.37
N LEU A 425 -0.75 0.96 26.19
CA LEU A 425 -0.67 2.22 25.47
C LEU A 425 -1.88 3.08 25.84
N LEU A 426 -1.64 4.30 26.35
CA LEU A 426 -2.67 5.23 26.83
C LEU A 426 -2.45 6.64 26.30
N PRO A 427 -3.46 7.51 26.16
CA PRO A 427 -3.22 8.85 25.65
C PRO A 427 -2.33 9.66 26.57
N THR A 428 -1.58 10.60 26.01
CA THR A 428 -0.61 11.43 26.73
C THR A 428 -1.25 12.23 27.88
N ALA A 429 -2.54 12.56 27.77
CA ALA A 429 -3.34 13.20 28.82
C ALA A 429 -3.61 12.29 30.03
N CYS A 430 -3.43 10.97 29.89
CA CYS A 430 -3.50 9.98 30.95
C CYS A 430 -2.09 9.65 31.45
N ARG A 431 -1.54 10.48 32.35
CA ARG A 431 -0.32 10.08 33.10
C ARG A 431 -0.66 8.89 34.01
N PRO A 432 0.25 7.91 34.19
CA PRO A 432 0.10 6.93 35.26
C PRO A 432 -0.06 7.69 36.57
N THR A 433 -1.16 7.50 37.29
CA THR A 433 -1.24 7.97 38.67
C THR A 433 -0.29 7.08 39.49
N ASP A 434 0.30 7.60 40.58
CA ASP A 434 1.10 6.81 41.53
C ASP A 434 0.31 5.63 42.17
N ALA A 435 -0.97 5.46 41.79
CA ALA A 435 -1.82 4.35 42.17
C ALA A 435 -1.41 3.07 41.43
N ARG A 436 -0.80 2.15 42.19
CA ARG A 436 -0.46 0.79 41.74
C ARG A 436 -1.70 0.07 41.19
N ALA A 437 -1.52 -0.67 40.09
CA ALA A 437 -2.51 -1.63 39.59
C ALA A 437 -3.02 -2.52 40.74
N SER A 438 -4.33 -2.56 40.94
CA SER A 438 -4.95 -3.35 42.00
C SER A 438 -5.66 -4.56 41.41
N ALA A 439 -5.45 -5.72 42.05
CA ALA A 439 -6.24 -6.92 41.80
C ALA A 439 -7.58 -6.76 42.51
N LEU A 440 -8.70 -6.77 41.78
CA LEU A 440 -10.03 -6.81 42.40
C LEU A 440 -10.32 -8.23 42.91
N SER A 441 -10.89 -8.35 44.10
CA SER A 441 -11.40 -9.61 44.64
C SER A 441 -12.57 -10.13 43.80
N THR A 442 -12.55 -11.42 43.46
CA THR A 442 -13.54 -12.11 42.63
C THR A 442 -14.94 -12.11 43.28
N PRO A 443 -16.03 -11.84 42.53
CA PRO A 443 -17.38 -12.18 42.96
C PRO A 443 -17.50 -13.70 43.14
N ALA A 444 -18.31 -14.15 44.11
CA ALA A 444 -18.46 -15.56 44.52
C ALA A 444 -18.97 -16.54 43.41
N THR A 445 -19.27 -16.03 42.21
CA THR A 445 -19.79 -16.79 41.07
C THR A 445 -18.76 -17.04 39.95
N GLN A 446 -17.49 -16.67 40.14
CA GLN A 446 -16.40 -16.93 39.17
C GLN A 446 -15.24 -17.74 39.79
N VAL A 447 -14.54 -18.49 38.94
CA VAL A 447 -13.51 -19.48 39.29
C VAL A 447 -12.49 -18.90 40.31
N PRO A 448 -12.14 -19.60 41.42
CA PRO A 448 -11.59 -18.95 42.63
C PRO A 448 -10.17 -18.35 42.55
N ASN A 449 -9.44 -18.41 41.44
CA ASN A 449 -7.97 -18.26 41.46
C ASN A 449 -7.33 -17.25 40.49
N TYR A 450 -8.10 -16.45 39.73
CA TYR A 450 -7.51 -15.46 38.81
C TYR A 450 -8.17 -14.07 38.97
N PRO A 451 -7.48 -13.08 39.56
CA PRO A 451 -8.06 -11.77 39.81
C PRO A 451 -8.23 -10.96 38.51
N VAL A 452 -9.30 -10.17 38.45
CA VAL A 452 -9.47 -9.12 37.44
C VAL A 452 -8.35 -8.10 37.60
N THR A 453 -7.64 -7.81 36.50
CA THR A 453 -6.63 -6.75 36.49
C THR A 453 -7.34 -5.44 36.16
N GLN A 454 -7.37 -4.50 37.13
CA GLN A 454 -7.89 -3.15 36.90
C GLN A 454 -6.71 -2.16 36.87
N LEU A 455 -6.60 -1.43 35.78
CA LEU A 455 -5.57 -0.43 35.54
C LEU A 455 -6.21 0.97 35.60
N PRO A 456 -5.92 1.79 36.62
CA PRO A 456 -6.52 3.11 36.77
C PRO A 456 -6.05 4.06 35.66
N LEU A 457 -6.97 4.86 35.12
CA LEU A 457 -6.70 5.91 34.12
C LEU A 457 -7.11 7.27 34.69
N ALA A 458 -6.66 8.37 34.07
CA ALA A 458 -7.02 9.73 34.51
C ALA A 458 -8.54 9.97 34.52
N SER A 459 -9.26 9.34 33.59
CA SER A 459 -10.72 9.31 33.54
C SER A 459 -11.19 7.87 33.34
N GLY A 460 -11.36 7.12 34.42
CA GLY A 460 -11.87 5.74 34.40
C GLY A 460 -10.81 4.66 34.66
N SER A 461 -10.99 3.47 34.08
CA SER A 461 -10.02 2.37 34.18
C SER A 461 -10.08 1.44 32.98
N ALA A 462 -8.95 0.85 32.59
CA ALA A 462 -8.92 -0.31 31.70
C ALA A 462 -8.98 -1.61 32.52
N ARG A 463 -9.76 -2.58 32.07
CA ARG A 463 -9.93 -3.87 32.75
C ARG A 463 -9.58 -5.03 31.83
N LEU A 464 -8.89 -6.01 32.40
CA LEU A 464 -8.58 -7.26 31.74
C LEU A 464 -9.05 -8.42 32.63
N GLU A 465 -10.00 -9.20 32.11
CA GLU A 465 -10.68 -10.27 32.85
C GLU A 465 -10.34 -11.62 32.20
N PRO A 466 -9.49 -12.44 32.83
CA PRO A 466 -9.19 -13.78 32.34
C PRO A 466 -10.30 -14.77 32.73
N THR A 467 -10.71 -15.60 31.78
CA THR A 467 -11.62 -16.73 31.97
C THR A 467 -10.96 -18.00 31.42
N PRO A 468 -10.64 -19.00 32.26
CA PRO A 468 -10.08 -20.26 31.79
C PRO A 468 -11.01 -20.98 30.80
N SER A 469 -10.43 -21.61 29.78
CA SER A 469 -11.15 -22.50 28.84
C SER A 469 -10.47 -23.89 28.80
N PRO A 470 -11.13 -24.94 28.28
CA PRO A 470 -10.54 -26.28 28.25
C PRO A 470 -9.22 -26.38 27.47
N THR A 471 -8.98 -25.46 26.52
CA THR A 471 -7.82 -25.46 25.63
C THR A 471 -6.91 -24.23 25.82
N GLY A 472 -7.19 -23.36 26.80
CA GLY A 472 -6.47 -22.09 26.96
C GLY A 472 -7.07 -21.10 27.96
N VAL A 473 -6.89 -19.80 27.69
CA VAL A 473 -7.42 -18.70 28.51
C VAL A 473 -8.04 -17.65 27.60
N SER A 474 -9.29 -17.27 27.87
CA SER A 474 -9.98 -16.14 27.24
C SER A 474 -9.76 -14.87 28.05
N PHE A 475 -9.53 -13.75 27.40
CA PHE A 475 -9.36 -12.44 28.02
C PHE A 475 -10.42 -11.49 27.48
N ARG A 476 -11.20 -10.91 28.39
CA ARG A 476 -12.08 -9.78 28.07
C ARG A 476 -11.40 -8.48 28.48
N ALA A 477 -11.19 -7.63 27.49
CA ALA A 477 -10.47 -6.38 27.58
C ALA A 477 -11.50 -5.24 27.42
N HIS A 478 -11.74 -4.38 28.42
CA HIS A 478 -12.76 -3.32 28.31
C HIS A 478 -12.42 -2.03 29.06
N LEU A 479 -12.91 -0.91 28.54
CA LEU A 479 -12.75 0.42 29.13
C LEU A 479 -13.96 0.78 30.01
N VAL A 480 -13.73 1.25 31.23
CA VAL A 480 -14.79 1.66 32.18
C VAL A 480 -14.69 3.15 32.45
N ASN A 481 -15.76 3.89 32.18
CA ASN A 481 -15.87 5.34 32.41
C ASN A 481 -14.79 6.17 31.68
N VAL A 482 -14.33 5.68 30.52
CA VAL A 482 -13.31 6.35 29.70
C VAL A 482 -13.96 7.16 28.58
N PRO A 483 -13.72 8.49 28.48
CA PRO A 483 -14.30 9.36 27.46
C PRO A 483 -14.07 8.84 26.04
N ILE A 484 -15.08 9.03 25.20
CA ILE A 484 -15.04 8.73 23.76
C ILE A 484 -13.90 9.55 23.13
N GLY A 485 -13.05 8.90 22.34
CA GLY A 485 -11.88 9.52 21.70
C GLY A 485 -10.53 9.21 22.36
N THR A 486 -10.53 8.57 23.54
CA THR A 486 -9.31 8.10 24.21
C THR A 486 -8.79 6.84 23.50
N ALA A 487 -7.72 6.94 22.72
CA ALA A 487 -7.06 5.79 22.11
C ALA A 487 -6.40 4.91 23.17
N ALA A 488 -6.47 3.58 23.05
CA ALA A 488 -5.81 2.69 23.99
C ALA A 488 -5.44 1.38 23.30
N GLY A 489 -4.31 0.79 23.70
CA GLY A 489 -3.80 -0.43 23.10
C GLY A 489 -3.07 -1.33 24.07
N LEU A 490 -3.04 -2.61 23.76
CA LEU A 490 -2.38 -3.66 24.51
C LEU A 490 -1.12 -4.11 23.77
N VAL A 491 0.01 -4.20 24.47
CA VAL A 491 1.28 -4.69 23.89
C VAL A 491 1.60 -6.08 24.41
N LEU A 492 1.56 -7.06 23.52
CA LEU A 492 1.87 -8.46 23.80
C LEU A 492 3.22 -8.81 23.17
N ARG A 493 4.16 -9.31 23.96
CA ARG A 493 5.43 -9.84 23.42
C ARG A 493 5.34 -11.35 23.27
N VAL A 494 5.85 -11.86 22.16
CA VAL A 494 5.94 -13.29 21.85
C VAL A 494 7.43 -13.71 21.86
N PRO A 495 8.00 -14.03 23.02
CA PRO A 495 9.42 -14.36 23.12
C PRO A 495 9.78 -15.63 22.34
N ASN A 496 10.95 -15.63 21.69
CA ASN A 496 11.52 -16.75 20.93
C ASN A 496 10.70 -17.24 19.72
N ALA A 497 9.63 -16.52 19.31
CA ALA A 497 8.96 -16.81 18.06
C ALA A 497 9.88 -16.50 16.87
N THR A 498 10.03 -17.48 15.98
CA THR A 498 10.79 -17.34 14.74
C THR A 498 9.89 -17.35 13.52
N HIS A 499 8.60 -17.66 13.70
CA HIS A 499 7.60 -17.67 12.63
C HIS A 499 6.23 -17.27 13.17
N TYR A 500 5.43 -16.66 12.32
CA TYR A 500 4.04 -16.33 12.60
C TYR A 500 3.15 -16.66 11.40
N GLN A 501 1.86 -16.87 11.68
CA GLN A 501 0.83 -16.87 10.65
C GLN A 501 -0.34 -15.99 11.08
N VAL A 502 -1.06 -15.43 10.12
CA VAL A 502 -2.24 -14.59 10.35
C VAL A 502 -3.38 -15.02 9.44
N ARG A 503 -4.53 -15.35 10.02
CA ARG A 503 -5.77 -15.65 9.28
C ARG A 503 -6.54 -14.37 8.99
N THR A 504 -6.51 -13.99 7.72
CA THR A 504 -7.18 -12.80 7.19
C THR A 504 -8.47 -13.19 6.43
N THR A 505 -9.29 -12.20 6.08
CA THR A 505 -10.51 -12.40 5.27
C THR A 505 -10.23 -13.04 3.90
N ASP A 506 -9.03 -12.86 3.37
CA ASP A 506 -8.65 -13.23 1.99
C ASP A 506 -7.63 -14.37 1.94
N GLY A 507 -7.18 -14.89 3.09
CA GLY A 507 -6.23 -15.99 3.15
C GLY A 507 -5.39 -16.02 4.42
N VAL A 508 -4.45 -16.97 4.50
CA VAL A 508 -3.49 -17.07 5.61
C VAL A 508 -2.16 -16.47 5.16
N LEU A 509 -1.68 -15.43 5.83
CA LEU A 509 -0.31 -14.94 5.71
C LEU A 509 0.61 -15.82 6.57
N SER A 510 1.81 -16.13 6.08
CA SER A 510 2.82 -16.94 6.80
C SER A 510 4.19 -16.37 6.51
N SER A 511 4.95 -16.04 7.56
CA SER A 511 6.31 -15.49 7.43
C SER A 511 7.18 -15.93 8.60
N SER A 512 8.48 -15.94 8.35
CA SER A 512 9.50 -15.99 9.38
C SER A 512 9.66 -14.60 10.02
N VAL A 513 10.15 -14.56 11.25
CA VAL A 513 10.48 -13.32 11.95
C VAL A 513 11.96 -13.05 11.75
N PHE A 514 12.29 -12.14 10.84
CA PHE A 514 13.65 -11.65 10.65
C PHE A 514 13.77 -10.25 11.27
N PRO A 515 14.57 -10.06 12.33
CA PRO A 515 14.83 -8.74 12.86
C PRO A 515 15.66 -7.96 11.84
N VAL A 516 15.03 -7.02 11.13
CA VAL A 516 15.73 -6.10 10.23
C VAL A 516 16.21 -4.90 11.05
N CYS A 517 17.49 -4.54 10.95
CA CYS A 517 17.99 -3.28 11.50
C CYS A 517 17.43 -2.10 10.69
N ARG A 518 16.19 -1.71 10.96
CA ARG A 518 15.56 -0.54 10.35
C ARG A 518 16.00 0.71 11.12
N SER A 519 16.80 1.59 10.53
CA SER A 519 16.97 2.93 11.07
C SER A 519 15.66 3.71 10.86
N ALA A 520 15.06 4.22 11.94
CA ALA A 520 13.91 5.13 11.97
C ALA A 520 12.47 4.56 11.99
N ALA A 521 11.53 5.44 12.38
CA ALA A 521 10.09 5.26 12.52
C ALA A 521 9.32 5.16 11.18
N GLY A 522 10.00 4.70 10.12
CA GLY A 522 9.55 4.73 8.73
C GLY A 522 9.79 6.07 8.03
N THR A 523 9.62 6.08 6.70
CA THR A 523 9.81 7.26 5.83
C THR A 523 8.60 7.49 4.93
N TYR A 524 8.16 8.74 4.77
CA TYR A 524 7.11 9.10 3.81
C TYR A 524 7.72 9.28 2.41
N GLY A 525 7.33 8.41 1.46
CA GLY A 525 7.82 8.44 0.08
C GLY A 525 7.00 9.33 -0.86
N SER A 526 7.39 9.39 -2.13
CA SER A 526 6.60 10.02 -3.21
C SER A 526 5.52 9.11 -3.79
N ILE A 527 5.60 7.79 -3.57
CA ILE A 527 4.64 6.81 -4.08
C ILE A 527 3.51 6.54 -3.08
N TYR A 528 3.86 6.36 -1.81
CA TYR A 528 2.94 5.98 -0.74
C TYR A 528 2.69 7.15 0.22
N TRP A 529 1.49 7.24 0.77
CA TRP A 529 1.12 8.26 1.76
C TRP A 529 1.21 7.74 3.20
N ARG A 530 1.25 6.42 3.42
CA ARG A 530 1.65 5.82 4.71
C ARG A 530 3.18 5.65 4.77
N PRO A 531 3.78 5.75 5.97
CA PRO A 531 5.21 5.53 6.14
C PRO A 531 5.62 4.13 5.67
N GLN A 532 6.71 4.05 4.92
CA GLN A 532 7.34 2.80 4.50
C GLN A 532 8.53 2.46 5.41
N GLY A 533 8.95 1.19 5.46
CA GLY A 533 10.09 0.78 6.28
C GLY A 533 9.84 0.85 7.80
N THR A 534 8.57 0.83 8.24
CA THR A 534 8.20 0.78 9.67
C THR A 534 8.52 -0.60 10.27
N SER A 535 8.39 -0.77 11.59
CA SER A 535 8.51 -2.10 12.22
C SER A 535 7.30 -3.01 11.99
N ALA A 536 6.24 -2.53 11.33
CA ALA A 536 5.01 -3.29 11.15
C ALA A 536 5.21 -4.42 10.12
N LEU A 537 4.93 -5.65 10.54
CA LEU A 537 4.89 -6.85 9.70
C LEU A 537 3.47 -7.18 9.20
N PHE A 538 2.45 -6.70 9.91
CA PHE A 538 1.04 -6.88 9.57
C PHE A 538 0.20 -5.75 10.17
N ASP A 539 -0.82 -5.29 9.44
CA ASP A 539 -1.81 -4.30 9.89
C ASP A 539 -3.21 -4.71 9.41
N SER A 540 -4.11 -4.99 10.36
CA SER A 540 -5.47 -5.45 10.07
C SER A 540 -6.32 -4.40 9.34
N ARG A 541 -5.90 -3.13 9.27
CA ARG A 541 -6.59 -2.11 8.46
C ARG A 541 -6.39 -2.35 6.97
N LEU A 542 -5.21 -2.80 6.56
CA LEU A 542 -4.88 -3.06 5.14
C LEU A 542 -5.30 -4.48 4.71
N THR A 543 -5.23 -5.42 5.65
CA THR A 543 -5.61 -6.82 5.44
C THR A 543 -6.43 -7.32 6.64
N PRO A 544 -7.76 -7.15 6.64
CA PRO A 544 -8.62 -7.48 7.78
C PRO A 544 -8.50 -8.93 8.24
N LEU A 545 -8.60 -9.15 9.57
CA LEU A 545 -8.72 -10.49 10.13
C LEU A 545 -10.02 -11.15 9.69
N ALA A 546 -10.01 -12.48 9.56
CA ALA A 546 -11.24 -13.21 9.26
C ALA A 546 -12.27 -13.00 10.38
N GLU A 547 -13.49 -12.57 10.05
CA GLU A 547 -14.50 -12.22 11.07
C GLU A 547 -15.01 -13.40 11.89
N THR A 548 -15.02 -14.61 11.31
CA THR A 548 -15.59 -15.80 11.95
C THR A 548 -14.59 -16.64 12.71
N ASP A 549 -13.31 -16.54 12.38
CA ASP A 549 -12.23 -17.35 12.95
C ASP A 549 -10.88 -16.67 12.72
N GLY A 550 -10.79 -15.38 13.10
CA GLY A 550 -9.55 -14.62 13.00
C GLY A 550 -8.55 -15.12 14.06
N TRP A 551 -7.33 -15.42 13.64
CA TRP A 551 -6.30 -15.91 14.55
C TRP A 551 -4.90 -15.57 14.07
N LEU A 552 -3.97 -15.56 15.02
CA LEU A 552 -2.53 -15.55 14.80
C LEU A 552 -1.93 -16.79 15.43
N THR A 553 -1.02 -17.48 14.74
CA THR A 553 -0.24 -18.57 15.32
C THR A 553 1.23 -18.19 15.38
N PHE A 554 1.93 -18.75 16.35
CA PHE A 554 3.35 -18.50 16.58
C PHE A 554 4.07 -19.80 16.86
N ARG A 555 5.28 -19.95 16.32
CA ARG A 555 6.20 -21.07 16.63
C ARG A 555 7.64 -20.59 16.65
N GLY A 556 8.50 -21.31 17.36
CA GLY A 556 9.94 -21.01 17.39
C GLY A 556 10.71 -21.87 18.37
N ASP A 557 11.97 -21.52 18.60
CA ASP A 557 12.89 -22.32 19.42
C ASP A 557 12.45 -22.37 20.88
N GLY A 558 12.04 -23.56 21.32
CA GLY A 558 11.51 -23.78 22.67
C GLY A 558 10.08 -23.28 22.88
N VAL A 559 9.40 -22.80 21.83
CA VAL A 559 7.98 -22.40 21.83
C VAL A 559 7.18 -23.46 21.08
N ARG A 560 6.34 -24.23 21.79
CA ARG A 560 5.32 -25.06 21.13
C ARG A 560 4.31 -24.15 20.45
N GLU A 561 3.83 -24.55 19.27
CA GLU A 561 2.88 -23.76 18.50
C GLU A 561 1.61 -23.46 19.33
N PHE A 562 1.19 -22.20 19.32
CA PHE A 562 -0.03 -21.75 20.00
C PHE A 562 -0.74 -20.69 19.15
N ALA A 563 -2.01 -20.44 19.45
CA ALA A 563 -2.83 -19.46 18.73
C ALA A 563 -3.35 -18.35 19.64
N LEU A 564 -3.28 -17.12 19.16
CA LEU A 564 -4.07 -15.98 19.62
C LEU A 564 -5.31 -15.88 18.72
N ARG A 565 -6.48 -16.26 19.23
CA ARG A 565 -7.76 -16.28 18.50
C ARG A 565 -8.64 -15.12 18.89
N PHE A 566 -9.41 -14.62 17.94
CA PHE A 566 -10.45 -13.62 18.15
C PHE A 566 -11.79 -14.32 17.87
N PRO A 567 -12.44 -14.87 18.90
CA PRO A 567 -13.67 -15.64 18.71
C PRO A 567 -14.79 -14.77 18.15
N GLN A 568 -15.69 -15.41 17.40
CA GLN A 568 -16.82 -14.80 16.70
C GLN A 568 -17.72 -14.00 17.66
N THR A 569 -17.44 -12.71 17.79
CA THR A 569 -18.18 -11.77 18.63
C THR A 569 -18.29 -10.44 17.91
N ASP A 570 -19.28 -9.65 18.29
CA ASP A 570 -19.47 -8.23 17.94
C ASP A 570 -18.36 -7.30 18.51
N ARG A 571 -17.28 -7.88 19.06
CA ARG A 571 -16.31 -7.26 19.96
C ARG A 571 -14.89 -7.65 19.56
N LEU A 572 -14.55 -7.42 18.29
CA LEU A 572 -13.18 -7.50 17.82
C LEU A 572 -12.39 -6.26 18.26
N PRO A 573 -11.07 -6.35 18.50
CA PRO A 573 -10.25 -5.16 18.65
C PRO A 573 -10.39 -4.27 17.40
N ALA A 574 -10.29 -2.95 17.59
CA ALA A 574 -10.37 -1.99 16.49
C ALA A 574 -9.27 -2.19 15.44
N VAL A 575 -8.05 -2.53 15.89
CA VAL A 575 -6.90 -2.85 15.04
C VAL A 575 -6.05 -3.94 15.70
N VAL A 576 -5.50 -4.84 14.89
CA VAL A 576 -4.46 -5.80 15.26
C VAL A 576 -3.24 -5.57 14.39
N GLN A 577 -2.07 -5.43 15.00
CA GLN A 577 -0.80 -5.27 14.30
C GLN A 577 0.26 -6.25 14.82
N LEU A 578 1.18 -6.63 13.93
CA LEU A 578 2.42 -7.33 14.29
C LEU A 578 3.61 -6.43 14.03
N HIS A 579 4.59 -6.46 14.94
CA HIS A 579 5.83 -5.71 14.82
C HIS A 579 7.05 -6.57 15.11
N ASP A 580 8.16 -6.31 14.38
CA ASP A 580 9.48 -6.92 14.60
C ASP A 580 10.28 -6.27 15.75
N ARG A 581 9.79 -5.13 16.27
CA ARG A 581 10.31 -4.42 17.44
C ARG A 581 9.27 -3.49 18.07
N TYR A 582 9.48 -3.14 19.32
CA TYR A 582 8.73 -2.13 20.05
C TYR A 582 9.70 -1.17 20.76
N GLY A 583 9.74 0.09 20.31
CA GLY A 583 10.84 1.00 20.65
C GLY A 583 12.18 0.41 20.18
N ASP A 584 13.17 0.41 21.07
CA ASP A 584 14.48 -0.21 20.83
C ASP A 584 14.50 -1.72 21.10
N GLN A 585 13.41 -2.28 21.65
CA GLN A 585 13.34 -3.70 21.99
C GLN A 585 13.05 -4.54 20.74
N GLN A 586 14.01 -5.37 20.36
CA GLN A 586 13.87 -6.36 19.28
C GLN A 586 13.02 -7.55 19.74
N GLY A 587 12.19 -8.07 18.83
CA GLY A 587 11.36 -9.25 19.05
C GLY A 587 9.98 -9.12 18.46
N LEU A 588 9.21 -10.20 18.45
CA LEU A 588 7.86 -10.17 17.91
C LEU A 588 6.87 -9.59 18.94
N PHE A 589 6.13 -8.56 18.52
CA PHE A 589 5.08 -7.93 19.32
C PHE A 589 3.74 -7.96 18.58
N VAL A 590 2.66 -8.22 19.32
CA VAL A 590 1.27 -8.05 18.87
C VAL A 590 0.69 -6.83 19.57
N LEU A 591 0.17 -5.89 18.79
CA LEU A 591 -0.53 -4.72 19.31
C LEU A 591 -2.03 -4.87 19.05
N LEU A 592 -2.83 -4.85 20.12
CA LEU A 592 -4.30 -4.92 20.06
C LEU A 592 -4.90 -3.58 20.47
N HIS A 593 -5.60 -2.90 19.56
CA HIS A 593 -6.18 -1.58 19.83
C HIS A 593 -7.64 -1.68 20.23
N TRP A 594 -8.02 -0.98 21.31
CA TRP A 594 -9.42 -0.79 21.70
C TRP A 594 -10.09 0.32 20.89
N ARG A 595 -9.48 1.52 20.86
CA ARG A 595 -10.03 2.70 20.17
C ARG A 595 -8.92 3.36 19.37
N LEU A 596 -9.22 3.76 18.13
CA LEU A 596 -8.29 4.48 17.25
C LEU A 596 -9.07 5.26 16.19
N ASP A 597 -8.86 6.58 16.09
CA ASP A 597 -9.30 7.44 14.96
C ASP A 597 -10.67 7.08 14.36
N GLY A 598 -11.76 7.28 15.10
CA GLY A 598 -13.12 6.98 14.61
C GLY A 598 -13.52 5.50 14.67
N LEU A 599 -12.57 4.58 14.84
CA LEU A 599 -12.79 3.15 15.10
C LEU A 599 -13.03 2.92 16.59
N ARG A 600 -14.13 2.25 16.93
CA ARG A 600 -14.56 2.02 18.32
C ARG A 600 -14.67 0.53 18.61
N ALA A 601 -13.89 0.05 19.57
CA ALA A 601 -14.17 -1.14 20.36
C ALA A 601 -14.07 -0.77 21.85
N ASP A 602 -15.22 -0.60 22.50
CA ASP A 602 -15.28 -0.27 23.94
C ASP A 602 -14.90 -1.48 24.80
N ASP A 603 -15.15 -2.68 24.25
CA ASP A 603 -14.63 -3.95 24.72
C ASP A 603 -14.23 -4.85 23.55
N PHE A 604 -13.25 -5.72 23.79
CA PHE A 604 -12.95 -6.83 22.91
C PHE A 604 -12.54 -8.08 23.69
N THR A 605 -12.66 -9.23 23.03
CA THR A 605 -12.23 -10.53 23.58
C THR A 605 -11.18 -11.17 22.71
N PHE A 606 -10.18 -11.79 23.32
CA PHE A 606 -9.22 -12.65 22.63
C PHE A 606 -8.92 -13.90 23.47
N GLU A 607 -8.57 -14.99 22.81
CA GLU A 607 -8.23 -16.26 23.44
C GLU A 607 -6.80 -16.65 23.11
N VAL A 608 -6.07 -17.14 24.11
CA VAL A 608 -4.78 -17.79 23.90
C VAL A 608 -4.97 -19.27 24.10
N THR A 609 -4.79 -20.06 23.05
CA THR A 609 -5.09 -21.50 23.04
C THR A 609 -3.94 -22.32 22.49
N SER A 610 -3.80 -23.51 23.05
CA SER A 610 -2.88 -24.53 22.59
C SER A 610 -3.53 -25.41 21.51
N ALA A 611 -4.86 -25.34 21.34
CA ALA A 611 -5.56 -25.98 20.24
C ALA A 611 -5.37 -25.16 18.96
N LEU A 612 -4.49 -25.64 18.08
CA LEU A 612 -4.28 -25.02 16.78
C LEU A 612 -5.55 -25.13 15.92
N PRO A 613 -5.90 -24.09 15.17
CA PRO A 613 -6.89 -24.18 14.10
C PRO A 613 -6.51 -25.33 13.16
N ALA A 614 -7.49 -26.09 12.68
CA ALA A 614 -7.22 -27.24 11.83
C ALA A 614 -6.39 -26.84 10.60
N ALA A 615 -5.27 -27.53 10.36
CA ALA A 615 -4.40 -27.27 9.23
C ALA A 615 -5.19 -27.42 7.91
N GLY A 616 -5.36 -26.34 7.18
CA GLY A 616 -6.13 -26.34 5.92
C GLY A 616 -7.64 -26.24 6.08
N ALA A 617 -8.17 -25.91 7.27
CA ALA A 617 -9.55 -25.45 7.39
C ALA A 617 -9.69 -24.07 6.73
N GLU A 618 -9.89 -24.07 5.41
CA GLU A 618 -10.67 -23.02 4.77
C GLU A 618 -12.08 -23.12 5.37
N THR A 619 -12.27 -22.50 6.54
CA THR A 619 -13.56 -22.44 7.22
C THR A 619 -14.59 -21.90 6.25
N ALA A 620 -15.77 -22.54 6.23
CA ALA A 620 -16.89 -22.12 5.42
C ALA A 620 -17.12 -20.61 5.59
N GLU A 621 -17.40 -19.92 4.48
CA GLU A 621 -17.64 -18.49 4.48
C GLU A 621 -18.75 -18.14 5.48
N PRO A 622 -18.61 -17.04 6.26
CA PRO A 622 -19.68 -16.56 7.13
C PRO A 622 -20.97 -16.41 6.32
N LYS A 623 -22.02 -17.14 6.72
CA LYS A 623 -23.38 -16.95 6.23
C LYS A 623 -24.25 -16.36 7.32
N MET A 624 -24.99 -15.31 7.01
CA MET A 624 -26.07 -14.76 7.85
C MET A 624 -27.36 -14.82 7.05
N GLY A 625 -28.18 -15.84 7.30
CA GLY A 625 -29.28 -16.15 6.39
C GLY A 625 -28.72 -16.54 5.01
N SER A 626 -29.11 -15.83 3.96
CA SER A 626 -28.54 -15.98 2.61
C SER A 626 -27.35 -15.04 2.32
N LEU A 627 -27.13 -14.00 3.13
CA LEU A 627 -26.04 -13.04 2.94
C LEU A 627 -24.66 -13.67 3.21
N THR A 628 -23.76 -13.44 2.28
CA THR A 628 -22.32 -13.68 2.36
C THR A 628 -21.56 -12.40 2.05
N VAL A 629 -20.52 -12.10 2.83
CA VAL A 629 -19.58 -11.01 2.56
C VAL A 629 -18.17 -11.57 2.64
N ARG A 630 -17.41 -11.48 1.55
CA ARG A 630 -16.08 -12.09 1.43
C ARG A 630 -15.12 -11.20 0.64
N GLN A 631 -13.84 -11.23 1.02
CA GLN A 631 -12.76 -10.69 0.20
C GLN A 631 -12.11 -11.84 -0.56
N VAL A 632 -12.10 -11.77 -1.89
CA VAL A 632 -11.41 -12.76 -2.73
C VAL A 632 -10.60 -12.03 -3.79
N GLY A 633 -9.29 -12.04 -3.60
CA GLY A 633 -8.33 -11.42 -4.50
C GLY A 633 -8.54 -9.90 -4.60
N PRO A 634 -8.77 -9.35 -5.81
CA PRO A 634 -8.93 -7.92 -6.00
C PRO A 634 -10.31 -7.36 -5.61
N TRP A 635 -11.21 -8.20 -5.09
CA TRP A 635 -12.62 -7.84 -4.87
C TRP A 635 -13.12 -8.13 -3.46
N TRP A 636 -14.08 -7.32 -3.03
CA TRP A 636 -15.07 -7.68 -2.01
C TRP A 636 -16.38 -8.07 -2.71
N ILE A 637 -17.00 -9.16 -2.27
CA ILE A 637 -18.26 -9.65 -2.82
C ILE A 637 -19.26 -9.77 -1.67
N ALA A 638 -20.32 -8.97 -1.74
CA ALA A 638 -21.52 -9.10 -0.91
C ALA A 638 -22.64 -9.70 -1.75
N GLU A 639 -23.18 -10.84 -1.35
CA GLU A 639 -24.18 -11.57 -2.12
C GLU A 639 -25.24 -12.20 -1.21
N ASN A 640 -26.52 -12.06 -1.58
CA ASN A 640 -27.67 -12.69 -0.93
C ASN A 640 -28.63 -13.28 -1.99
N ALA A 641 -29.91 -13.49 -1.67
CA ALA A 641 -30.90 -14.00 -2.63
C ALA A 641 -31.25 -13.01 -3.76
N TYR A 642 -31.04 -11.70 -3.56
CA TYR A 642 -31.52 -10.64 -4.43
C TYR A 642 -30.43 -10.08 -5.34
N TYR A 643 -29.24 -9.83 -4.80
CA TYR A 643 -28.16 -9.19 -5.56
C TYR A 643 -26.80 -9.82 -5.29
N ARG A 644 -25.86 -9.54 -6.20
CA ARG A 644 -24.42 -9.65 -5.97
C ARG A 644 -23.78 -8.30 -6.22
N LEU A 645 -23.19 -7.71 -5.18
CA LEU A 645 -22.40 -6.49 -5.25
C LEU A 645 -20.92 -6.84 -5.17
N THR A 646 -20.17 -6.50 -6.21
CA THR A 646 -18.72 -6.64 -6.27
C THR A 646 -18.10 -5.25 -6.13
N LEU A 647 -17.25 -5.06 -5.12
CA LEU A 647 -16.50 -3.84 -4.87
C LEU A 647 -15.02 -4.06 -5.14
N HIS A 648 -14.31 -3.03 -5.58
CA HIS A 648 -12.85 -3.04 -5.59
C HIS A 648 -12.29 -3.17 -4.16
N LYS A 649 -11.21 -3.95 -4.00
CA LYS A 649 -10.44 -4.02 -2.74
C LYS A 649 -9.95 -2.64 -2.30
N SER A 650 -9.43 -1.87 -3.25
CA SER A 650 -8.98 -0.49 -3.05
C SER A 650 -10.17 0.47 -3.14
N GLY A 651 -10.29 1.33 -2.13
CA GLY A 651 -11.30 2.37 -2.06
C GLY A 651 -12.78 1.95 -2.00
N GLY A 652 -13.12 0.66 -2.06
CA GLY A 652 -14.49 0.17 -1.87
C GLY A 652 -15.49 0.64 -2.93
N VAL A 653 -15.01 1.02 -4.12
CA VAL A 653 -15.87 1.49 -5.21
C VAL A 653 -16.58 0.31 -5.87
N ILE A 654 -17.84 0.50 -6.26
CA ILE A 654 -18.63 -0.52 -6.98
C ILE A 654 -17.92 -0.88 -8.29
N ARG A 655 -17.49 -2.14 -8.41
CA ARG A 655 -17.00 -2.72 -9.67
C ARG A 655 -18.17 -3.22 -10.50
N GLU A 656 -19.13 -3.89 -9.86
CA GLU A 656 -20.31 -4.44 -10.53
C GLU A 656 -21.45 -4.67 -9.53
N LEU A 657 -22.70 -4.43 -9.95
CA LEU A 657 -23.91 -4.82 -9.21
C LEU A 657 -24.82 -5.65 -10.12
N ILE A 658 -25.11 -6.89 -9.72
CA ILE A 658 -25.95 -7.83 -10.47
C ILE A 658 -27.28 -8.02 -9.74
N ASP A 659 -28.37 -7.90 -10.48
CA ASP A 659 -29.71 -8.38 -10.08
C ASP A 659 -29.77 -9.90 -10.28
N LYS A 660 -29.82 -10.69 -9.22
CA LYS A 660 -29.73 -12.16 -9.32
C LYS A 660 -30.92 -12.81 -10.04
N PRO A 661 -32.15 -12.32 -9.89
CA PRO A 661 -33.26 -12.71 -10.75
C PRO A 661 -33.03 -12.48 -12.26
N HIS A 662 -32.22 -11.49 -12.65
CA HIS A 662 -31.94 -11.14 -14.05
C HIS A 662 -30.43 -10.93 -14.30
N PRO A 663 -29.60 -11.98 -14.20
CA PRO A 663 -28.15 -11.84 -14.11
C PRO A 663 -27.45 -11.62 -15.46
N GLU A 664 -28.20 -11.54 -16.57
CA GLU A 664 -27.63 -11.47 -17.92
C GLU A 664 -26.81 -10.20 -18.17
N GLN A 665 -27.18 -9.10 -17.51
CA GLN A 665 -26.45 -7.84 -17.56
C GLN A 665 -26.38 -7.22 -16.17
N PRO A 666 -25.26 -6.60 -15.80
CA PRO A 666 -25.17 -5.89 -14.54
C PRO A 666 -26.07 -4.64 -14.55
N VAL A 667 -26.65 -4.33 -13.39
CA VAL A 667 -27.35 -3.07 -13.14
C VAL A 667 -26.35 -1.92 -13.08
N ILE A 668 -25.19 -2.14 -12.44
CA ILE A 668 -24.04 -1.22 -12.49
C ILE A 668 -22.85 -2.00 -13.05
N SER A 669 -22.28 -1.57 -14.17
CA SER A 669 -21.14 -2.24 -14.83
C SER A 669 -19.77 -1.67 -14.43
N SER A 670 -19.75 -0.49 -13.82
CA SER A 670 -18.55 0.19 -13.31
C SER A 670 -18.96 1.32 -12.38
N GLY A 671 -18.10 1.67 -11.43
CA GLY A 671 -18.25 2.84 -10.58
C GLY A 671 -16.94 3.58 -10.38
N ALA A 672 -17.04 4.84 -9.99
CA ALA A 672 -15.90 5.66 -9.57
C ALA A 672 -16.31 6.63 -8.48
N PHE A 673 -15.41 6.90 -7.54
CA PHE A 673 -15.50 8.07 -6.67
C PHE A 673 -14.27 8.93 -6.95
N TYR A 674 -14.45 9.96 -7.77
CA TYR A 674 -13.33 10.59 -8.47
C TYR A 674 -13.46 12.10 -8.63
N THR A 675 -12.32 12.72 -8.94
CA THR A 675 -12.20 14.09 -9.44
C THR A 675 -11.24 14.12 -10.63
N ASP A 676 -11.56 14.89 -11.65
CA ASP A 676 -10.74 15.10 -12.84
C ASP A 676 -10.58 16.59 -13.19
N ARG A 677 -11.11 17.49 -12.34
CA ARG A 677 -11.05 18.96 -12.48
C ARG A 677 -11.01 19.65 -11.12
N GLY A 678 -10.28 20.77 -11.05
CA GLY A 678 -10.13 21.63 -9.87
C GLY A 678 -9.27 21.03 -8.74
N LEU A 679 -9.60 19.82 -8.29
CA LEU A 679 -8.91 19.13 -7.19
C LEU A 679 -7.86 18.10 -7.64
N CYS A 680 -7.74 17.87 -8.94
CA CYS A 680 -7.03 16.75 -9.53
C CYS A 680 -5.53 17.04 -9.81
N ILE A 681 -4.87 17.79 -8.92
CA ILE A 681 -3.46 18.16 -9.08
C ILE A 681 -2.57 17.07 -8.46
N THR A 682 -1.59 16.58 -9.22
CA THR A 682 -0.58 15.63 -8.74
C THR A 682 0.58 16.36 -8.06
N ARG A 683 1.38 15.64 -7.27
CA ARG A 683 2.51 16.24 -6.53
C ARG A 683 3.52 16.99 -7.42
N ASP A 684 3.66 16.60 -8.67
CA ASP A 684 4.52 17.22 -9.70
C ASP A 684 3.85 18.37 -10.46
N GLY A 685 2.62 18.74 -10.10
CA GLY A 685 1.88 19.86 -10.70
C GLY A 685 1.09 19.48 -11.96
N GLY A 686 1.07 18.21 -12.35
CA GLY A 686 0.21 17.69 -13.40
C GLY A 686 -1.28 17.74 -13.02
N ARG A 687 -2.16 17.69 -14.03
CA ARG A 687 -3.61 17.48 -13.85
C ARG A 687 -3.96 16.11 -14.37
N GLN A 688 -4.48 15.24 -13.51
CA GLN A 688 -4.87 13.88 -13.87
C GLN A 688 -6.05 13.43 -13.04
N ARG A 689 -6.94 12.62 -13.62
CA ARG A 689 -8.01 11.93 -12.88
C ARG A 689 -7.44 11.24 -11.63
N THR A 690 -7.93 11.62 -10.47
CA THR A 690 -7.66 10.93 -9.21
C THR A 690 -8.93 10.31 -8.67
N SER A 691 -8.81 9.14 -8.04
CA SER A 691 -9.96 8.34 -7.65
C SER A 691 -9.68 7.49 -6.42
N ALA A 692 -10.74 7.15 -5.69
CA ALA A 692 -10.69 6.25 -4.54
C ALA A 692 -10.22 4.83 -4.95
N GLU A 693 -10.63 4.31 -6.12
CA GLU A 693 -10.26 2.95 -6.53
C GLU A 693 -8.77 2.75 -6.80
N TYR A 694 -7.99 3.83 -6.87
CA TYR A 694 -6.55 3.77 -7.10
C TYR A 694 -5.72 3.69 -5.83
N ASP A 695 -6.35 3.83 -4.65
CA ASP A 695 -5.66 3.82 -3.36
C ASP A 695 -5.40 2.40 -2.85
N VAL A 696 -4.18 1.89 -3.08
CA VAL A 696 -3.70 0.60 -2.56
C VAL A 696 -3.43 0.62 -1.04
N GLU A 697 -3.54 1.79 -0.40
CA GLU A 697 -3.32 1.98 1.04
C GLU A 697 -4.64 2.25 1.80
N SER A 698 -5.79 2.03 1.13
CA SER A 698 -7.12 2.14 1.75
C SER A 698 -7.25 1.18 2.92
N ALA A 699 -7.63 1.73 4.07
CA ALA A 699 -8.05 0.94 5.20
C ALA A 699 -9.42 0.32 4.92
N VAL A 700 -9.66 -0.88 5.43
CA VAL A 700 -10.95 -1.57 5.39
C VAL A 700 -11.31 -2.02 6.78
N GLN A 701 -12.56 -1.78 7.15
CA GLN A 701 -13.15 -2.26 8.38
C GLN A 701 -14.41 -3.07 8.05
N VAL A 702 -14.50 -4.24 8.65
CA VAL A 702 -15.69 -5.08 8.61
C VAL A 702 -16.23 -5.20 10.04
N ARG A 703 -17.52 -4.94 10.23
CA ARG A 703 -18.19 -5.09 11.52
C ARG A 703 -19.49 -5.83 11.33
N ARG A 704 -19.75 -6.77 12.24
CA ARG A 704 -21.03 -7.46 12.34
C ARG A 704 -21.89 -6.83 13.43
N GLU A 705 -23.11 -6.45 13.07
CA GLU A 705 -24.10 -5.80 13.94
C GLU A 705 -25.40 -6.63 13.94
N GLY A 706 -25.42 -7.71 14.72
CA GLY A 706 -26.53 -8.67 14.72
C GLY A 706 -26.65 -9.42 13.39
N ALA A 707 -27.71 -9.13 12.63
CA ALA A 707 -27.97 -9.69 11.30
C ALA A 707 -27.40 -8.84 10.15
N ARG A 708 -26.70 -7.74 10.47
CA ARG A 708 -26.14 -6.80 9.49
C ARG A 708 -24.62 -6.91 9.42
N VAL A 709 -24.08 -6.57 8.26
CA VAL A 709 -22.63 -6.36 8.05
C VAL A 709 -22.40 -4.94 7.58
N ARG A 710 -21.49 -4.25 8.26
CA ARG A 710 -20.96 -2.96 7.86
C ARG A 710 -19.57 -3.13 7.28
N LEU A 711 -19.36 -2.63 6.08
CA LEU A 711 -18.07 -2.63 5.39
C LEU A 711 -17.68 -1.19 5.05
N ARG A 712 -16.62 -0.68 5.68
CA ARG A 712 -16.16 0.70 5.54
C ARG A 712 -14.74 0.75 4.99
N PHE A 713 -14.51 1.62 4.00
CA PHE A 713 -13.22 1.88 3.39
C PHE A 713 -12.83 3.34 3.65
N GLU A 714 -11.56 3.59 3.96
CA GLU A 714 -11.03 4.95 4.20
C GLU A 714 -9.67 5.10 3.55
N GLY A 715 -9.42 6.24 2.90
CA GLY A 715 -8.20 6.41 2.11
C GLY A 715 -7.96 7.82 1.59
N GLN A 716 -7.05 7.93 0.63
CA GLN A 716 -6.75 9.18 -0.07
C GLN A 716 -6.90 9.00 -1.58
N PHE A 717 -7.56 9.94 -2.28
CA PHE A 717 -7.60 9.91 -3.74
C PHE A 717 -6.18 9.98 -4.31
N ARG A 718 -5.95 9.24 -5.39
CA ARG A 718 -4.70 9.27 -6.16
C ARG A 718 -4.94 8.87 -7.61
N GLY A 719 -3.94 9.05 -8.46
CA GLY A 719 -3.93 8.52 -9.82
C GLY A 719 -3.44 7.07 -9.85
N GLN A 720 -3.53 6.49 -11.05
CA GLN A 720 -3.25 5.09 -11.32
C GLN A 720 -1.76 4.74 -11.32
N TYR A 721 -0.89 5.70 -11.63
CA TYR A 721 0.54 5.45 -11.82
C TYR A 721 1.37 5.85 -10.59
N ARG A 722 2.66 5.55 -10.65
CA ARG A 722 3.66 5.92 -9.65
C ARG A 722 3.77 7.45 -9.56
N PHE A 723 3.93 7.97 -8.35
CA PHE A 723 3.97 9.41 -8.01
C PHE A 723 2.66 10.21 -8.09
N ASP A 724 1.57 9.65 -8.61
CA ASP A 724 0.26 10.34 -8.76
C ASP A 724 -0.51 10.54 -7.44
N LYS A 725 0.15 10.98 -6.37
CA LYS A 725 -0.56 11.34 -5.13
C LYS A 725 -1.29 12.67 -5.32
N ALA A 726 -2.55 12.74 -4.90
CA ALA A 726 -3.30 13.99 -4.90
C ALA A 726 -2.61 15.05 -4.02
N SER A 727 -2.49 16.26 -4.55
CA SER A 727 -1.93 17.43 -3.89
C SER A 727 -2.83 18.64 -4.13
N PRO A 728 -3.53 19.19 -3.13
CA PRO A 728 -3.55 18.78 -1.72
C PRO A 728 -4.09 17.34 -1.53
N PRO A 729 -3.80 16.69 -0.39
CA PRO A 729 -4.48 15.46 -0.04
C PRO A 729 -6.00 15.61 -0.06
N LEU A 730 -6.66 14.65 -0.71
CA LEU A 730 -8.11 14.50 -0.72
C LEU A 730 -8.40 13.18 -0.02
N ARG A 731 -9.01 13.23 1.15
CA ARG A 731 -9.37 12.03 1.91
C ARG A 731 -10.77 11.61 1.55
N PHE A 732 -11.03 10.31 1.64
CA PHE A 732 -12.35 9.76 1.40
C PHE A 732 -12.68 8.68 2.41
N TYR A 733 -13.98 8.45 2.56
CA TYR A 733 -14.48 7.16 3.00
C TYR A 733 -15.67 6.72 2.14
N THR A 734 -15.88 5.41 2.05
CA THR A 734 -17.11 4.80 1.55
C THR A 734 -17.54 3.69 2.49
N GLU A 735 -18.83 3.54 2.72
CA GLU A 735 -19.38 2.60 3.68
C GLU A 735 -20.63 1.93 3.12
N TYR A 736 -20.74 0.63 3.36
CA TYR A 736 -21.89 -0.18 2.98
C TYR A 736 -22.46 -0.88 4.20
N VAL A 737 -23.78 -0.86 4.34
CA VAL A 737 -24.51 -1.66 5.34
C VAL A 737 -25.40 -2.64 4.61
N PHE A 738 -25.16 -3.93 4.85
CA PHE A 738 -25.85 -5.05 4.24
C PHE A 738 -26.70 -5.80 5.27
N ASP A 739 -27.80 -6.38 4.81
CA ASP A 739 -28.54 -7.44 5.49
C ASP A 739 -29.00 -8.51 4.48
N ASP A 740 -29.92 -9.38 4.91
CA ASP A 740 -30.46 -10.46 4.06
C ASP A 740 -31.55 -9.97 3.08
N GLY A 741 -31.86 -8.67 3.08
CA GLY A 741 -32.91 -8.05 2.27
C GLY A 741 -32.43 -7.55 0.90
N PRO A 742 -33.34 -7.00 0.08
CA PRO A 742 -33.04 -6.52 -1.27
C PRO A 742 -32.39 -5.12 -1.29
N THR A 743 -32.23 -4.48 -0.13
CA THR A 743 -31.75 -3.11 0.01
C THR A 743 -30.42 -3.09 0.76
N PHE A 744 -29.49 -2.24 0.34
CA PHE A 744 -28.29 -1.93 1.12
C PHE A 744 -28.10 -0.42 1.23
N ARG A 745 -27.50 0.06 2.32
CA ARG A 745 -27.14 1.47 2.45
C ARG A 745 -25.74 1.70 1.92
N HIS A 746 -25.55 2.74 1.10
CA HIS A 746 -24.24 3.22 0.67
C HIS A 746 -24.06 4.67 1.16
N THR A 747 -22.95 4.92 1.83
CA THR A 747 -22.56 6.24 2.34
C THR A 747 -21.17 6.56 1.83
N TRP A 748 -20.95 7.78 1.33
CA TRP A 748 -19.63 8.23 0.88
C TRP A 748 -19.37 9.64 1.36
N GLY A 749 -18.10 9.93 1.67
CA GLY A 749 -17.68 11.24 2.12
C GLY A 749 -16.29 11.58 1.65
N TRP A 750 -16.00 12.87 1.53
CA TRP A 750 -14.67 13.37 1.22
C TRP A 750 -14.35 14.66 1.97
N GLU A 751 -13.06 14.91 2.16
CA GLU A 751 -12.53 16.19 2.63
C GLU A 751 -11.29 16.58 1.84
N SER A 752 -11.01 17.89 1.76
CA SER A 752 -9.78 18.41 1.18
C SER A 752 -8.97 19.17 2.21
N ASP A 753 -7.65 18.99 2.17
CA ASP A 753 -6.70 19.77 2.94
C ASP A 753 -6.54 21.22 2.43
N ARG A 754 -7.18 21.58 1.30
CA ARG A 754 -7.21 22.93 0.73
C ARG A 754 -8.67 23.38 0.55
N GLY A 755 -8.93 24.66 0.75
CA GLY A 755 -10.19 25.24 0.29
C GLY A 755 -10.15 25.53 -1.22
N LEU A 756 -11.29 25.49 -1.88
CA LEU A 756 -11.44 26.00 -3.25
C LEU A 756 -12.26 27.27 -3.26
N THR A 757 -11.81 28.26 -4.02
CA THR A 757 -12.58 29.46 -4.33
C THR A 757 -12.38 29.80 -5.80
N LYS A 758 -13.47 29.83 -6.58
CA LYS A 758 -13.44 30.24 -8.00
C LYS A 758 -12.58 29.34 -8.92
N GLU A 759 -12.50 28.06 -8.62
CA GLU A 759 -11.95 27.04 -9.52
C GLU A 759 -13.09 26.23 -10.14
N ASP A 760 -12.95 25.81 -11.41
CA ASP A 760 -13.86 24.84 -12.03
C ASP A 760 -13.60 23.47 -11.42
N GLY A 761 -14.46 23.06 -10.49
CA GLY A 761 -14.32 21.84 -9.70
C GLY A 761 -15.31 20.77 -10.12
N PHE A 762 -14.84 19.53 -10.21
CA PHE A 762 -15.71 18.37 -10.38
C PHE A 762 -15.30 17.27 -9.40
N LEU A 763 -16.26 16.77 -8.62
CA LEU A 763 -16.08 15.62 -7.74
C LEU A 763 -17.42 14.91 -7.58
N ALA A 764 -17.46 13.63 -7.94
CA ALA A 764 -18.71 12.88 -7.95
C ALA A 764 -18.51 11.40 -7.63
N GLN A 765 -19.55 10.82 -7.01
CA GLN A 765 -19.81 9.40 -7.12
C GLN A 765 -20.46 9.16 -8.50
N MET A 766 -19.90 8.23 -9.26
CA MET A 766 -20.35 7.88 -10.61
C MET A 766 -20.60 6.38 -10.71
N TRP A 767 -21.68 6.00 -11.39
CA TRP A 767 -22.00 4.61 -11.74
C TRP A 767 -22.42 4.49 -13.21
N ALA A 768 -21.86 3.53 -13.94
CA ALA A 768 -22.30 3.17 -15.28
C ALA A 768 -23.50 2.21 -15.20
N VAL A 769 -24.66 2.64 -15.70
CA VAL A 769 -25.93 1.90 -15.66
C VAL A 769 -26.36 1.56 -17.10
N ASP A 770 -25.64 0.70 -17.80
CA ASP A 770 -25.69 0.63 -19.27
C ASP A 770 -27.08 0.45 -19.89
N SER A 771 -27.99 -0.23 -19.19
CA SER A 771 -29.34 -0.57 -19.66
C SER A 771 -30.41 0.51 -19.44
N TRP A 772 -30.11 1.61 -18.74
CA TRP A 772 -31.11 2.63 -18.40
C TRP A 772 -31.71 3.34 -19.63
N ASP A 773 -33.02 3.65 -19.58
CA ASP A 773 -33.69 4.47 -20.60
C ASP A 773 -34.54 5.62 -20.02
N GLN A 774 -35.04 5.49 -18.79
CA GLN A 774 -35.81 6.53 -18.11
C GLN A 774 -35.35 6.70 -16.66
N PHE A 775 -35.54 7.89 -16.11
CA PHE A 775 -35.33 8.15 -14.69
C PHE A 775 -36.40 9.09 -14.12
N ARG A 776 -36.61 9.01 -12.81
CA ARG A 776 -37.55 9.86 -12.06
C ARG A 776 -36.99 10.23 -10.70
N CYS A 777 -37.03 11.50 -10.35
CA CYS A 777 -36.65 12.05 -9.06
C CYS A 777 -37.88 12.61 -8.32
N ALA A 778 -37.97 12.38 -7.01
CA ALA A 778 -39.11 12.86 -6.20
C ALA A 778 -38.70 13.32 -4.79
N ASN A 779 -39.43 14.32 -4.28
CA ASN A 779 -39.37 14.79 -2.88
C ASN A 779 -40.78 14.80 -2.28
N GLY A 780 -40.97 14.19 -1.10
CA GLY A 780 -42.28 14.14 -0.43
C GLY A 780 -43.37 13.52 -1.31
N GLY A 781 -43.02 12.52 -2.13
CA GLY A 781 -43.92 11.85 -3.08
C GLY A 781 -44.20 12.63 -4.38
N LYS A 782 -43.77 13.89 -4.50
CA LYS A 782 -43.96 14.70 -5.71
C LYS A 782 -42.75 14.58 -6.64
N VAL A 783 -43.00 14.35 -7.92
CA VAL A 783 -41.95 14.35 -8.96
C VAL A 783 -41.39 15.75 -9.11
N ILE A 784 -40.07 15.87 -8.99
CA ILE A 784 -39.35 17.14 -9.18
C ILE A 784 -38.58 17.16 -10.50
N LEU A 785 -38.19 15.99 -11.03
CA LEU A 785 -37.48 15.86 -12.28
C LEU A 785 -37.70 14.46 -12.85
N GLN A 786 -37.81 14.33 -14.17
CA GLN A 786 -37.86 13.05 -14.88
C GLN A 786 -37.34 13.25 -16.29
N GLY A 787 -36.88 12.19 -16.93
CA GLY A 787 -36.39 12.28 -18.30
C GLY A 787 -36.02 10.91 -18.88
N GLU A 788 -35.60 10.94 -20.14
CA GLU A 788 -35.23 9.76 -20.91
C GLU A 788 -33.79 9.89 -21.43
N ARG A 789 -33.15 8.76 -21.75
CA ARG A 789 -31.81 8.73 -22.32
C ARG A 789 -31.83 9.24 -23.75
N GLY A 790 -31.07 10.29 -24.04
CA GLY A 790 -30.88 10.80 -25.39
C GLY A 790 -30.03 9.88 -26.27
N GLU A 791 -30.20 9.96 -27.59
CA GLU A 791 -29.40 9.21 -28.57
C GLU A 791 -27.93 9.66 -28.65
N LYS A 792 -27.63 10.89 -28.20
CA LYS A 792 -26.29 11.47 -28.20
C LYS A 792 -25.79 11.69 -26.77
N PRO A 793 -24.47 11.57 -26.52
CA PRO A 793 -23.86 11.94 -25.24
C PRO A 793 -24.19 13.39 -24.85
N GLY A 794 -24.43 13.61 -23.57
CA GLY A 794 -24.89 14.89 -23.05
C GLY A 794 -25.58 14.73 -21.70
N ARG A 795 -25.46 15.76 -20.86
CA ARG A 795 -26.06 15.78 -19.54
C ARG A 795 -27.59 15.90 -19.61
N VAL A 796 -28.29 15.02 -18.92
CA VAL A 796 -29.74 15.04 -18.76
C VAL A 796 -30.12 14.92 -17.28
N GLY A 797 -31.26 15.52 -16.92
CA GLY A 797 -31.76 15.44 -15.55
C GLY A 797 -30.94 16.19 -14.51
N GLU A 798 -30.34 17.32 -14.85
CA GLU A 798 -29.51 18.10 -13.94
C GLU A 798 -30.33 18.82 -12.84
N THR A 799 -30.25 18.32 -11.60
CA THR A 799 -30.95 18.92 -10.46
C THR A 799 -30.44 20.31 -10.09
N LYS A 800 -29.20 20.67 -10.46
CA LYS A 800 -28.67 22.03 -10.27
C LYS A 800 -29.42 23.10 -11.05
N ARG A 801 -30.17 22.72 -12.09
CA ARG A 801 -30.99 23.62 -12.91
C ARG A 801 -32.39 23.86 -12.32
N LEU A 802 -32.77 23.16 -11.25
CA LEU A 802 -34.01 23.42 -10.54
C LEU A 802 -33.93 24.78 -9.83
N THR A 803 -35.08 25.44 -9.64
CA THR A 803 -35.16 26.72 -8.94
C THR A 803 -36.09 26.60 -7.74
N PRO A 804 -35.57 26.53 -6.49
CA PRO A 804 -34.15 26.45 -6.14
C PRO A 804 -33.52 25.09 -6.49
N PRO A 805 -32.18 24.99 -6.57
CA PRO A 805 -31.49 23.70 -6.67
C PRO A 805 -31.81 22.81 -5.46
N LEU A 806 -32.08 21.54 -5.71
CA LEU A 806 -32.50 20.59 -4.67
C LEU A 806 -31.82 19.24 -4.86
N THR A 807 -31.44 18.61 -3.75
CA THR A 807 -31.10 17.18 -3.73
C THR A 807 -32.41 16.38 -3.72
N PRO A 808 -32.59 15.41 -4.63
CA PRO A 808 -33.74 14.52 -4.61
C PRO A 808 -33.66 13.60 -3.38
N ALA A 809 -34.78 13.33 -2.71
CA ALA A 809 -34.87 12.37 -1.61
C ALA A 809 -35.05 10.94 -2.13
N HIS A 810 -35.66 10.81 -3.32
CA HIS A 810 -35.89 9.55 -4.02
C HIS A 810 -35.50 9.68 -5.49
N LEU A 811 -34.86 8.65 -6.02
CA LEU A 811 -34.52 8.52 -7.44
C LEU A 811 -34.77 7.09 -7.91
N GLU A 812 -35.43 6.95 -9.06
CA GLU A 812 -35.75 5.67 -9.69
C GLU A 812 -35.18 5.66 -11.09
N VAL A 813 -34.41 4.61 -11.42
CA VAL A 813 -33.83 4.36 -12.74
C VAL A 813 -34.55 3.16 -13.34
N LEU A 814 -34.96 3.29 -14.61
CA LEU A 814 -35.80 2.32 -15.30
C LEU A 814 -35.12 1.84 -16.58
N ALA A 815 -35.48 0.63 -16.99
CA ALA A 815 -35.27 0.12 -18.34
C ALA A 815 -36.55 -0.52 -18.86
N LYS A 816 -36.98 -0.10 -20.05
CA LYS A 816 -38.20 -0.57 -20.72
C LYS A 816 -39.42 -0.45 -19.81
N GLY A 817 -39.47 0.62 -19.00
CA GLY A 817 -40.52 0.88 -18.02
C GLY A 817 -40.50 -0.01 -16.78
N GLN A 818 -39.48 -0.85 -16.58
CA GLN A 818 -39.30 -1.65 -15.36
C GLN A 818 -38.23 -1.03 -14.45
N PRO A 819 -38.39 -1.05 -13.11
CA PRO A 819 -37.37 -0.55 -12.20
C PRO A 819 -36.08 -1.37 -12.30
N LEU A 820 -34.96 -0.68 -12.50
CA LEU A 820 -33.60 -1.26 -12.46
C LEU A 820 -32.92 -1.02 -11.12
N LEU A 821 -32.92 0.24 -10.69
CA LEU A 821 -32.23 0.69 -9.50
C LEU A 821 -33.04 1.81 -8.86
N ARG A 822 -33.25 1.71 -7.56
CA ARG A 822 -33.94 2.72 -6.77
C ARG A 822 -33.04 3.21 -5.65
N LEU A 823 -32.94 4.52 -5.52
CA LEU A 823 -32.29 5.23 -4.42
C LEU A 823 -33.35 5.89 -3.55
N ASP A 824 -33.43 5.51 -2.28
CA ASP A 824 -34.30 6.12 -1.27
C ASP A 824 -33.46 6.78 -0.16
N GLU A 825 -34.10 7.67 0.60
CA GLU A 825 -33.48 8.36 1.74
C GLU A 825 -32.13 9.02 1.39
N ILE A 826 -32.05 9.62 0.21
CA ILE A 826 -30.84 10.35 -0.20
C ILE A 826 -30.67 11.53 0.76
N ALA A 827 -29.62 11.46 1.56
CA ALA A 827 -29.32 12.42 2.62
C ALA A 827 -27.89 12.94 2.49
N THR A 828 -27.64 14.15 2.96
CA THR A 828 -26.32 14.79 2.91
C THR A 828 -25.97 15.43 4.25
N ASN A 829 -24.68 15.42 4.59
CA ASN A 829 -24.13 16.14 5.74
C ASN A 829 -22.88 16.93 5.33
N GLY A 830 -22.68 18.10 5.95
CA GLY A 830 -21.55 18.97 5.65
C GLY A 830 -21.97 20.36 5.13
N PRO A 831 -21.01 21.17 4.65
CA PRO A 831 -21.22 22.58 4.33
C PRO A 831 -22.22 22.86 3.20
N ALA A 832 -22.52 21.86 2.37
CA ALA A 832 -23.48 21.96 1.29
C ALA A 832 -24.06 20.58 0.92
N PRO A 833 -25.30 20.53 0.42
CA PRO A 833 -25.87 19.30 -0.14
C PRO A 833 -25.21 18.94 -1.48
N LEU A 834 -25.63 17.81 -2.08
CA LEU A 834 -25.20 17.42 -3.43
C LEU A 834 -25.54 18.54 -4.41
N ARG A 835 -24.53 18.98 -5.16
CA ARG A 835 -24.62 20.14 -6.07
C ARG A 835 -25.40 19.80 -7.32
N ASN A 836 -25.22 18.60 -7.84
CA ASN A 836 -25.93 18.14 -9.02
C ASN A 836 -26.13 16.63 -8.97
N VAL A 837 -27.28 16.18 -9.42
CA VAL A 837 -27.57 14.78 -9.74
C VAL A 837 -27.98 14.76 -11.20
N PHE A 838 -27.34 13.94 -12.03
CA PHE A 838 -27.58 13.91 -13.48
C PHE A 838 -27.08 12.62 -14.13
N PHE A 839 -27.47 12.40 -15.38
CA PHE A 839 -26.90 11.36 -16.24
C PHE A 839 -26.13 11.98 -17.40
N ASP A 840 -25.05 11.35 -17.84
CA ASP A 840 -24.34 11.65 -19.09
C ASP A 840 -23.99 10.35 -19.83
N GLY A 841 -24.68 10.08 -20.94
CA GLY A 841 -24.64 8.79 -21.62
C GLY A 841 -25.10 7.65 -20.70
N HIS A 842 -24.25 6.67 -20.46
CA HIS A 842 -24.54 5.54 -19.56
C HIS A 842 -24.21 5.84 -18.09
N ASN A 843 -23.56 6.96 -17.80
CA ASN A 843 -23.05 7.27 -16.48
C ASN A 843 -24.05 8.11 -15.68
N PHE A 844 -24.35 7.66 -14.48
CA PHE A 844 -25.12 8.37 -13.48
C PHE A 844 -24.18 9.05 -12.47
N PHE A 845 -24.45 10.31 -12.14
CA PHE A 845 -23.60 11.13 -11.27
C PHE A 845 -24.36 11.68 -10.07
N LEU A 846 -23.75 11.54 -8.90
CA LEU A 846 -24.10 12.20 -7.65
C LEU A 846 -22.93 13.13 -7.29
N ALA A 847 -23.00 14.37 -7.75
CA ALA A 847 -21.88 15.31 -7.70
C ALA A 847 -21.91 16.17 -6.43
N SER A 848 -20.81 16.13 -5.68
CA SER A 848 -20.54 17.05 -4.57
C SER A 848 -19.94 18.37 -5.05
N LEU A 849 -19.27 18.36 -6.20
CA LEU A 849 -18.82 19.56 -6.92
C LEU A 849 -19.15 19.42 -8.41
N ASP A 850 -19.71 20.46 -9.03
CA ASP A 850 -20.04 20.48 -10.46
C ASP A 850 -20.21 21.89 -11.06
N GLY A 851 -19.15 22.69 -11.02
CA GLY A 851 -19.12 23.95 -11.76
C GLY A 851 -18.01 24.93 -11.38
N ALA A 852 -17.98 26.04 -12.13
CA ALA A 852 -17.19 27.21 -11.82
C ALA A 852 -17.81 27.98 -10.64
N ASP A 853 -16.98 28.53 -9.77
CA ASP A 853 -17.36 29.33 -8.58
C ASP A 853 -17.97 28.56 -7.40
N GLU A 854 -17.91 27.23 -7.40
CA GLU A 854 -18.23 26.45 -6.21
C GLU A 854 -17.11 26.54 -5.16
N THR A 855 -17.50 26.62 -3.89
CA THR A 855 -16.56 26.71 -2.77
C THR A 855 -16.45 25.39 -2.03
N CYS A 856 -15.22 24.94 -1.83
CA CYS A 856 -14.88 23.85 -0.94
C CYS A 856 -14.25 24.43 0.33
N LEU A 857 -14.77 24.07 1.50
CA LEU A 857 -14.19 24.42 2.78
C LEU A 857 -13.09 23.43 3.15
N ARG A 858 -11.94 23.97 3.52
CA ARG A 858 -10.79 23.20 4.01
C ARG A 858 -11.16 22.38 5.25
N ASN A 859 -10.74 21.12 5.30
CA ASN A 859 -10.89 20.20 6.45
C ASN A 859 -12.35 20.07 6.91
N ARG A 860 -13.28 20.08 5.96
CA ARG A 860 -14.69 19.80 6.21
C ARG A 860 -15.10 18.60 5.39
N TRP A 861 -15.75 17.66 6.06
CA TRP A 861 -16.37 16.52 5.42
C TRP A 861 -17.62 16.96 4.65
N TYR A 862 -17.69 16.52 3.41
CA TYR A 862 -18.86 16.55 2.54
C TYR A 862 -19.32 15.11 2.38
N GLU A 863 -20.50 14.79 2.90
CA GLU A 863 -20.98 13.42 3.03
C GLU A 863 -22.37 13.27 2.40
N ALA A 864 -22.61 12.11 1.79
CA ALA A 864 -23.90 11.72 1.24
C ALA A 864 -24.17 10.23 1.51
N SER A 865 -25.45 9.86 1.59
CA SER A 865 -25.91 8.48 1.82
C SER A 865 -27.20 8.23 1.06
N ALA A 866 -27.41 6.99 0.61
CA ALA A 866 -28.66 6.52 0.01
C ALA A 866 -28.90 5.04 0.33
N LEU A 867 -30.17 4.63 0.36
CA LEU A 867 -30.60 3.23 0.31
C LEU A 867 -30.70 2.81 -1.15
N LEU A 868 -30.02 1.74 -1.56
CA LEU A 868 -30.05 1.20 -2.91
C LEU A 868 -30.86 -0.10 -2.90
N THR A 869 -31.94 -0.13 -3.68
CA THR A 869 -32.76 -1.32 -3.92
C THR A 869 -32.62 -1.75 -5.38
N VAL A 870 -32.34 -3.04 -5.60
CA VAL A 870 -32.13 -3.60 -6.95
C VAL A 870 -33.45 -4.13 -7.53
N GLY A 871 -33.70 -3.84 -8.80
CA GLY A 871 -34.85 -4.34 -9.53
C GLY A 871 -36.19 -3.84 -8.97
N SER A 872 -37.21 -4.69 -9.07
CA SER A 872 -38.58 -4.39 -8.62
C SER A 872 -38.85 -4.76 -7.15
N ALA A 873 -37.81 -5.06 -6.37
CA ALA A 873 -37.97 -5.41 -4.97
C ALA A 873 -38.49 -4.22 -4.16
N LYS A 874 -39.17 -4.50 -3.04
CA LYS A 874 -39.61 -3.44 -2.13
C LYS A 874 -38.42 -2.93 -1.31
N PRO A 875 -38.22 -1.62 -1.19
CA PRO A 875 -37.18 -1.07 -0.32
C PRO A 875 -37.41 -1.47 1.14
N GLU A 876 -36.32 -1.77 1.83
CA GLU A 876 -36.28 -2.06 3.26
C GLU A 876 -35.45 -1.02 4.01
N ALA A 877 -35.86 -0.70 5.23
CA ALA A 877 -35.21 0.34 6.01
C ALA A 877 -33.91 -0.16 6.64
N LEU A 878 -32.81 0.57 6.42
CA LEU A 878 -31.54 0.38 7.10
C LEU A 878 -31.14 1.67 7.83
N PRO A 879 -30.57 1.58 9.05
CA PRO A 879 -30.21 2.76 9.83
C PRO A 879 -29.15 3.60 9.11
N LEU A 880 -29.26 4.92 9.26
CA LEU A 880 -28.19 5.85 8.97
C LEU A 880 -27.46 6.15 10.28
N ASP A 881 -26.19 5.79 10.33
CA ASP A 881 -25.34 6.06 11.49
C ASP A 881 -24.98 7.55 11.59
N ALA A 882 -24.39 7.92 12.73
CA ALA A 882 -23.82 9.25 12.88
C ALA A 882 -22.74 9.48 11.81
N TRP A 883 -22.93 10.52 11.02
CA TRP A 883 -21.93 11.08 10.11
C TRP A 883 -20.58 11.25 10.81
N GLN A 884 -19.47 11.22 10.06
CA GLN A 884 -18.20 11.61 10.65
C GLN A 884 -18.38 13.02 11.18
N ALA A 885 -18.31 13.17 12.52
CA ALA A 885 -18.64 14.41 13.20
C ALA A 885 -17.98 15.54 12.41
N ALA A 886 -18.79 16.47 11.90
CA ALA A 886 -18.31 17.62 11.15
C ALA A 886 -17.39 18.35 12.11
N GLY A 887 -16.10 18.01 12.09
CA GLY A 887 -15.13 18.55 13.00
C GLY A 887 -15.25 20.04 12.82
N THR A 888 -15.80 20.73 13.81
CA THR A 888 -15.58 22.15 13.94
C THR A 888 -14.07 22.24 13.99
N ALA A 889 -13.47 22.66 12.87
CA ALA A 889 -12.14 23.24 12.93
C ALA A 889 -12.19 24.13 14.17
N PRO A 890 -11.37 23.89 15.21
CA PRO A 890 -11.32 24.78 16.34
C PRO A 890 -11.22 26.19 15.74
N GLU A 891 -12.08 27.09 16.20
CA GLU A 891 -12.07 28.48 15.75
C GLU A 891 -10.62 28.92 15.62
N ARG A 892 -10.22 29.33 14.42
CA ARG A 892 -8.87 29.80 14.17
C ARG A 892 -8.58 30.92 15.15
N THR A 893 -7.66 30.68 16.06
CA THR A 893 -6.85 31.71 16.69
C THR A 893 -5.93 32.32 15.62
N GLY A 894 -6.47 33.06 14.65
CA GLY A 894 -5.72 33.94 13.71
C GLY A 894 -4.62 33.34 12.82
N SER A 895 -4.17 32.11 13.03
CA SER A 895 -2.95 31.53 12.43
C SER A 895 -3.26 30.56 11.27
N LEU A 896 -2.43 30.63 10.23
CA LEU A 896 -2.41 29.79 9.04
C LEU A 896 -1.50 28.56 9.19
N VAL A 897 -0.69 28.52 10.26
CA VAL A 897 0.13 27.37 10.68
C VAL A 897 -0.75 26.39 11.45
N ARG A 898 -0.70 25.10 11.09
CA ARG A 898 -1.39 24.02 11.82
C ARG A 898 -0.51 23.57 12.97
N ASP A 899 -1.10 23.40 14.15
CA ASP A 899 -0.38 22.93 15.35
C ASP A 899 0.92 23.72 15.61
N GLY A 900 0.83 25.05 15.56
CA GLY A 900 1.96 25.92 15.84
C GLY A 900 2.50 25.76 17.27
N SER A 901 1.64 25.32 18.20
CA SER A 901 2.00 24.98 19.58
C SER A 901 2.63 23.59 19.74
N PHE A 902 2.72 22.80 18.67
CA PHE A 902 3.27 21.42 18.71
C PHE A 902 2.58 20.47 19.70
N GLU A 903 1.34 20.75 20.07
CA GLU A 903 0.57 19.93 20.99
C GLU A 903 0.01 18.69 20.29
N GLN A 904 -0.39 18.82 19.02
CA GLN A 904 -0.94 17.73 18.20
C GLN A 904 0.17 16.87 17.54
N SER A 905 1.30 17.48 17.21
CA SER A 905 2.48 16.79 16.64
C SER A 905 3.33 16.19 17.76
N GLY A 906 3.29 16.80 18.95
CA GLY A 906 3.73 16.20 20.20
C GLY A 906 2.84 15.06 20.67
N SER A 907 1.56 15.04 20.27
CA SER A 907 0.63 13.96 20.55
C SER A 907 0.75 12.81 19.55
N SER A 908 1.93 12.21 19.44
CA SER A 908 1.97 10.76 19.19
C SER A 908 1.17 10.13 20.33
N ASN A 909 -0.09 9.80 20.03
CA ASN A 909 -1.23 9.75 20.96
C ASN A 909 -1.23 8.60 21.97
N LEU A 910 -0.09 7.99 22.26
CA LEU A 910 0.02 6.88 23.19
C LEU A 910 1.35 6.95 23.97
N VAL A 911 1.27 6.89 25.29
CA VAL A 911 2.38 6.70 26.22
C VAL A 911 2.33 5.28 26.78
N SER A 912 3.50 4.70 26.97
CA SER A 912 3.68 3.48 27.74
C SER A 912 3.20 3.70 29.17
N TYR A 913 2.32 2.84 29.66
CA TYR A 913 1.94 2.82 31.07
C TYR A 913 3.13 2.44 31.96
N ARG A 914 4.02 1.56 31.49
CA ARG A 914 5.16 1.10 32.29
C ARG A 914 6.32 2.08 32.36
N THR A 915 6.72 2.65 31.22
CA THR A 915 7.92 3.50 31.14
C THR A 915 7.57 4.99 31.13
N GLY A 916 6.32 5.35 30.85
CA GLY A 916 5.92 6.74 30.61
C GLY A 916 6.46 7.30 29.29
N GLU A 917 7.19 6.50 28.52
CA GLU A 917 7.75 6.92 27.23
C GLU A 917 6.64 7.09 26.20
N ARG A 918 6.76 8.12 25.37
CA ARG A 918 5.88 8.28 24.20
C ARG A 918 6.21 7.19 23.21
N VAL A 919 5.21 6.43 22.80
CA VAL A 919 5.37 5.43 21.76
C VAL A 919 5.09 6.13 20.44
N PRO A 920 6.08 6.20 19.52
CA PRO A 920 5.87 6.78 18.21
C PRO A 920 4.81 5.96 17.49
N TRP A 921 3.58 6.47 17.49
CA TRP A 921 2.47 5.86 16.80
C TRP A 921 2.41 6.43 15.38
N PRO A 922 2.25 5.60 14.34
CA PRO A 922 1.94 6.09 13.02
C PRO A 922 0.48 6.61 13.01
N ALA A 923 0.28 7.80 13.59
CA ALA A 923 -0.88 8.61 13.30
C ALA A 923 -0.81 9.01 11.82
N THR A 924 -1.97 9.08 11.20
CA THR A 924 -2.20 9.53 9.83
C THR A 924 -1.75 10.97 9.65
N GLY A 925 -0.46 11.14 9.32
CA GLY A 925 0.14 12.39 8.90
C GLY A 925 0.58 13.26 10.07
N LEU A 926 1.90 13.31 10.32
CA LEU A 926 2.49 14.39 11.12
C LEU A 926 2.14 15.74 10.49
N VAL A 927 1.74 16.70 11.32
CA VAL A 927 1.38 18.07 10.88
C VAL A 927 2.63 18.89 10.54
N TRP A 928 3.80 18.49 11.06
CA TRP A 928 5.12 19.04 10.78
C TRP A 928 6.09 17.95 10.30
N ASP A 929 6.89 18.23 9.26
CA ASP A 929 8.02 17.42 8.83
C ASP A 929 9.22 17.71 9.74
N ALA A 930 9.63 16.72 10.54
CA ALA A 930 10.69 16.87 11.54
C ALA A 930 12.07 16.45 10.97
N PRO A 931 13.15 17.22 11.20
CA PRO A 931 14.49 16.89 10.71
C PRO A 931 15.14 15.75 11.54
N ALA A 932 16.25 15.19 11.05
CA ALA A 932 16.99 14.08 11.68
C ALA A 932 17.63 14.37 13.07
N GLY A 933 17.40 15.56 13.63
CA GLY A 933 17.73 15.95 15.01
C GLY A 933 16.59 16.71 15.71
N GLY A 934 15.39 16.67 15.14
CA GLY A 934 14.18 17.30 15.63
C GLY A 934 13.35 16.34 16.48
N THR A 935 12.92 16.80 17.65
CA THR A 935 12.06 16.06 18.59
C THR A 935 10.96 16.97 19.12
N PHE A 936 9.87 16.39 19.65
CA PHE A 936 8.86 17.13 20.41
C PHE A 936 9.07 16.84 21.90
N THR A 937 9.21 17.87 22.73
CA THR A 937 9.62 17.74 24.14
C THR A 937 8.76 18.58 25.09
N SER A 938 8.63 18.12 26.33
CA SER A 938 8.02 18.87 27.43
C SER A 938 9.06 19.35 28.47
N GLU A 939 10.36 19.27 28.15
CA GLU A 939 11.45 19.66 29.07
C GLU A 939 11.42 21.15 29.40
N THR A 940 11.26 21.98 28.38
CA THR A 940 11.26 23.43 28.46
C THR A 940 10.33 23.91 27.36
N ASN A 941 9.03 24.06 27.63
CA ASN A 941 8.02 24.62 26.71
C ASN A 941 7.70 26.07 27.08
N HIS A 942 7.12 26.86 26.15
CA HIS A 942 6.70 28.23 26.42
C HIS A 942 5.22 28.28 26.78
N GLY A 943 4.38 27.72 25.91
CA GLY A 943 2.94 27.54 26.10
C GLY A 943 2.57 26.07 26.17
N GLY A 944 1.38 25.74 26.70
CA GLY A 944 0.88 24.37 26.68
C GLY A 944 1.72 23.35 27.47
N GLY A 945 1.91 22.15 26.91
CA GLY A 945 2.64 21.03 27.50
C GLY A 945 3.72 20.41 26.60
N THR A 946 3.87 20.84 25.34
CA THR A 946 4.90 20.36 24.41
C THR A 946 5.47 21.49 23.55
N CYS A 947 6.72 21.38 23.10
CA CYS A 947 7.35 22.26 22.11
C CYS A 947 8.27 21.46 21.18
N ALA A 948 8.71 22.04 20.06
CA ALA A 948 9.69 21.42 19.16
C ALA A 948 11.13 21.72 19.63
N LYS A 949 12.04 20.74 19.55
CA LYS A 949 13.47 20.85 19.90
C LYS A 949 14.33 20.34 18.77
N VAL A 950 15.30 21.12 18.32
CA VAL A 950 16.34 20.72 17.36
C VAL A 950 17.69 20.75 18.04
N VAL A 951 18.44 19.64 17.95
CA VAL A 951 19.86 19.56 18.33
C VAL A 951 20.68 19.40 17.06
N ASN A 952 21.62 20.32 16.81
CA ASN A 952 22.47 20.30 15.63
C ASN A 952 23.94 20.31 16.02
N THR A 953 24.65 19.20 15.78
CA THR A 953 26.09 19.05 16.08
C THR A 953 26.95 19.00 14.83
N SER A 954 26.36 18.75 13.67
CA SER A 954 27.05 18.54 12.39
C SER A 954 27.14 19.80 11.52
N GLY A 955 26.33 20.83 11.81
CA GLY A 955 26.21 22.00 10.95
C GLY A 955 25.30 21.76 9.73
N ASP A 956 24.42 20.77 9.81
CA ASP A 956 23.45 20.44 8.75
C ASP A 956 22.24 21.38 8.75
N TYR A 957 21.35 21.23 7.76
CA TYR A 957 20.11 22.00 7.64
C TYR A 957 18.94 21.30 8.36
N LEU A 958 18.86 21.47 9.68
CA LEU A 958 17.87 20.80 10.53
C LEU A 958 16.69 21.74 10.86
N LEU A 959 15.66 21.71 10.01
CA LEU A 959 14.46 22.55 10.12
C LEU A 959 13.20 21.71 10.16
N PHE A 960 12.31 21.99 11.11
CA PHE A 960 10.92 21.59 11.04
C PHE A 960 10.24 22.34 9.90
N ARG A 961 9.44 21.64 9.09
CA ARG A 961 8.80 22.21 7.90
C ARG A 961 7.30 21.96 7.91
N GLN A 962 6.54 22.96 7.50
CA GLN A 962 5.12 22.83 7.27
C GLN A 962 4.69 23.65 6.06
N PRO A 963 4.16 23.02 5.00
CA PRO A 963 3.53 23.76 3.91
C PRO A 963 2.39 24.63 4.44
N VAL A 964 2.39 25.91 4.08
CA VAL A 964 1.33 26.86 4.47
C VAL A 964 0.61 27.40 3.25
N THR A 965 -0.70 27.56 3.39
CA THR A 965 -1.53 28.14 2.34
C THR A 965 -1.67 29.63 2.56
N LEU A 966 -0.99 30.41 1.72
CA LEU A 966 -1.03 31.87 1.69
C LEU A 966 -1.72 32.33 0.40
N ASP A 967 -2.29 33.53 0.41
CA ASP A 967 -2.60 34.28 -0.83
C ASP A 967 -1.26 34.71 -1.43
N LEU A 968 -0.87 34.05 -2.52
CA LEU A 968 0.42 34.24 -3.16
C LEU A 968 0.42 35.38 -4.19
N ALA A 969 -0.56 36.29 -4.14
CA ALA A 969 -0.50 37.51 -4.93
C ALA A 969 0.77 38.31 -4.55
N PRO A 970 1.59 38.74 -5.54
CA PRO A 970 2.81 39.50 -5.27
C PRO A 970 2.53 40.73 -4.38
N GLY A 971 3.36 40.94 -3.35
CA GLY A 971 3.21 42.07 -2.44
C GLY A 971 2.27 41.85 -1.24
N LYS A 972 1.59 40.69 -1.15
CA LYS A 972 0.84 40.32 0.06
C LYS A 972 1.78 40.14 1.25
N LYS A 973 1.33 40.56 2.43
CA LYS A 973 2.15 40.56 3.65
C LYS A 973 1.59 39.60 4.68
N TYR A 974 2.50 38.87 5.29
CA TYR A 974 2.21 37.89 6.33
C TYR A 974 3.11 38.11 7.53
N ARG A 975 2.51 38.17 8.70
CA ARG A 975 3.23 38.20 9.97
C ARG A 975 3.54 36.77 10.39
N LEU A 976 4.82 36.40 10.39
CA LEU A 976 5.32 35.14 10.93
C LEU A 976 5.86 35.39 12.34
N THR A 977 5.40 34.60 13.31
CA THR A 977 5.91 34.61 14.69
C THR A 977 6.26 33.21 15.15
N ALA A 978 7.19 33.09 16.07
CA ALA A 978 7.47 31.86 16.83
C ALA A 978 8.15 32.23 18.15
N TRP A 979 7.75 31.60 19.25
CA TRP A 979 8.55 31.64 20.48
C TRP A 979 9.74 30.71 20.32
N VAL A 980 10.93 31.20 20.67
CA VAL A 980 12.18 30.46 20.49
C VAL A 980 13.09 30.59 21.70
N ARG A 981 13.75 29.50 22.07
CA ARG A 981 14.81 29.44 23.09
C ARG A 981 16.04 28.81 22.46
N GLY A 982 17.22 29.32 22.80
CA GLY A 982 18.49 28.88 22.20
C GLY A 982 19.52 28.54 23.27
N GLU A 983 20.27 27.47 23.04
CA GLU A 983 21.43 27.11 23.85
C GLU A 983 22.62 26.83 22.94
N ASN A 984 23.70 27.60 23.13
CA ASN A 984 24.94 27.50 22.37
C ASN A 984 24.72 27.49 20.85
N LEU A 985 23.81 28.35 20.35
CA LEU A 985 23.60 28.49 18.91
C LEU A 985 24.79 29.22 18.28
N VAL A 986 25.62 28.48 17.57
CA VAL A 986 26.84 28.96 16.90
C VAL A 986 26.60 29.06 15.40
N ARG A 987 27.04 30.17 14.81
CA ARG A 987 26.93 30.44 13.38
C ARG A 987 27.79 29.47 12.57
N GLY A 988 27.27 29.02 11.43
CA GLY A 988 28.05 28.32 10.42
C GLY A 988 28.96 29.26 9.59
N VAL A 989 29.49 28.73 8.49
CA VAL A 989 30.44 29.45 7.61
C VAL A 989 29.82 30.69 6.96
N ASP A 990 28.56 30.61 6.54
CA ASP A 990 27.86 31.72 5.89
C ASP A 990 27.00 32.52 6.87
N ALA A 991 26.81 33.82 6.61
CA ALA A 991 26.06 34.72 7.49
C ALA A 991 24.62 34.24 7.79
N TRP A 992 23.96 33.59 6.85
CA TRP A 992 22.58 33.09 6.98
C TRP A 992 22.48 31.74 7.71
N ARG A 993 23.62 31.14 8.13
CA ARG A 993 23.65 29.85 8.82
C ARG A 993 23.48 29.99 10.34
N THR A 994 22.25 30.23 10.78
CA THR A 994 21.89 30.48 12.19
C THR A 994 20.69 29.64 12.64
N GLY A 995 20.25 29.80 13.89
CA GLY A 995 18.85 29.48 14.23
C GLY A 995 17.90 30.29 13.34
N SER A 996 16.82 29.68 12.87
CA SER A 996 15.99 30.18 11.79
C SER A 996 14.51 30.05 12.11
N VAL A 997 13.78 31.12 11.82
CA VAL A 997 12.32 31.17 11.69
C VAL A 997 12.05 31.88 10.38
N ARG A 998 11.47 31.20 9.39
CA ARG A 998 11.33 31.74 8.03
C ARG A 998 10.14 31.20 7.25
N LEU A 999 9.75 31.93 6.21
CA LEU A 999 8.92 31.43 5.11
C LEU A 999 9.81 31.16 3.89
N ALA A 1000 9.65 29.98 3.28
CA ALA A 1000 10.26 29.59 2.03
C ALA A 1000 9.20 29.61 0.91
N PHE A 1001 9.49 30.31 -0.18
CA PHE A 1001 8.62 30.38 -1.36
C PHE A 1001 9.28 29.72 -2.55
N THR A 1002 8.51 28.90 -3.27
CA THR A 1002 8.96 28.39 -4.58
C THR A 1002 8.58 29.40 -5.66
N THR A 1003 9.56 29.81 -6.47
CA THR A 1003 9.38 30.71 -7.63
C THR A 1003 9.96 30.05 -8.89
N PRO A 1004 9.65 30.53 -10.11
CA PRO A 1004 10.28 30.05 -11.35
C PRO A 1004 11.81 30.13 -11.35
N THR A 1005 12.38 31.03 -10.54
CA THR A 1005 13.83 31.26 -10.44
C THR A 1005 14.51 30.46 -9.33
N GLY A 1006 13.75 29.74 -8.50
CA GLY A 1006 14.26 28.95 -7.38
C GLY A 1006 13.53 29.25 -6.07
N GLN A 1007 14.16 28.87 -4.95
CA GLN A 1007 13.63 29.10 -3.61
C GLN A 1007 13.97 30.50 -3.11
N HIS A 1008 12.96 31.21 -2.60
CA HIS A 1008 13.12 32.50 -1.95
C HIS A 1008 12.84 32.36 -0.45
N TYR A 1009 13.83 32.69 0.38
CA TYR A 1009 13.75 32.51 1.84
C TYR A 1009 13.63 33.86 2.53
N ALA A 1010 12.57 34.04 3.32
CA ALA A 1010 12.34 35.25 4.11
C ALA A 1010 12.43 34.92 5.59
N GLN A 1011 13.60 35.19 6.18
CA GLN A 1011 13.90 34.95 7.59
C GLN A 1011 13.50 36.15 8.45
N VAL A 1012 12.86 35.90 9.59
CA VAL A 1012 12.30 36.97 10.43
C VAL A 1012 13.14 37.32 11.65
N ALA A 1013 14.15 36.50 12.00
CA ALA A 1013 15.03 36.78 13.12
C ALA A 1013 16.41 36.12 12.95
N GLU A 1014 17.44 36.79 13.46
CA GLU A 1014 18.77 36.19 13.67
C GLU A 1014 18.85 35.60 15.09
N LEU A 1015 19.16 34.31 15.18
CA LEU A 1015 19.12 33.55 16.44
C LEU A 1015 20.47 32.88 16.70
N LEU A 1016 21.21 33.43 17.67
CA LEU A 1016 22.56 33.03 18.06
C LEU A 1016 22.77 33.15 19.57
N GLY A 1017 23.74 32.41 20.08
CA GLY A 1017 24.12 32.37 21.49
C GLY A 1017 23.13 31.56 22.35
N THR A 1018 23.21 31.80 23.66
CA THR A 1018 22.31 31.21 24.65
C THR A 1018 21.32 32.27 25.13
N PHE A 1019 20.03 32.00 25.00
CA PHE A 1019 18.95 32.91 25.38
C PHE A 1019 17.72 32.10 25.81
N ASP A 1020 17.01 32.61 26.82
CA ASP A 1020 15.71 32.06 27.21
C ASP A 1020 14.61 32.45 26.21
N TRP A 1021 13.40 31.93 26.40
CA TRP A 1021 12.27 32.15 25.51
C TRP A 1021 12.09 33.62 25.11
N LYS A 1022 12.17 33.88 23.80
CA LYS A 1022 11.88 35.18 23.19
C LYS A 1022 11.04 35.01 21.94
N LEU A 1023 10.23 36.01 21.63
CA LEU A 1023 9.43 36.03 20.41
C LEU A 1023 10.29 36.41 19.22
N ALA A 1024 10.44 35.50 18.26
CA ALA A 1024 10.91 35.81 16.91
C ALA A 1024 9.70 36.21 16.06
N ALA A 1025 9.72 37.41 15.49
CA ALA A 1025 8.59 37.94 14.73
C ALA A 1025 9.06 38.83 13.57
N GLY A 1026 8.37 38.74 12.43
CA GLY A 1026 8.62 39.62 11.29
C GLY A 1026 7.52 39.54 10.24
N VAL A 1027 7.49 40.55 9.38
CA VAL A 1027 6.58 40.63 8.24
C VAL A 1027 7.31 40.14 7.00
N VAL A 1028 6.71 39.19 6.32
CA VAL A 1028 7.21 38.59 5.09
C VAL A 1028 6.29 38.98 3.94
N GLU A 1029 6.89 39.52 2.87
CA GLU A 1029 6.19 39.85 1.64
C GLU A 1029 6.30 38.70 0.64
N VAL A 1030 5.19 38.38 -0.03
CA VAL A 1030 5.16 37.34 -1.06
C VAL A 1030 5.94 37.81 -2.31
N PRO A 1031 6.97 37.06 -2.75
CA PRO A 1031 7.75 37.42 -3.93
C PRO A 1031 6.96 37.22 -5.22
N ALA A 1032 7.33 37.97 -6.27
CA ALA A 1032 6.71 37.82 -7.58
C ALA A 1032 6.88 36.40 -8.14
N GLY A 1033 5.78 35.80 -8.61
CA GLY A 1033 5.79 34.45 -9.18
C GLY A 1033 5.83 33.33 -8.15
N ALA A 1034 5.55 33.58 -6.87
CA ALA A 1034 5.44 32.51 -5.87
C ALA A 1034 4.32 31.50 -6.23
N SER A 1035 4.66 30.21 -6.26
CA SER A 1035 3.72 29.11 -6.54
C SER A 1035 3.38 28.27 -5.30
N SER A 1036 4.21 28.33 -4.26
CA SER A 1036 3.97 27.68 -2.97
C SER A 1036 4.70 28.42 -1.84
N ALA A 1037 4.25 28.19 -0.60
CA ALA A 1037 4.90 28.70 0.60
C ALA A 1037 5.01 27.61 1.68
N GLU A 1038 6.09 27.64 2.46
CA GLU A 1038 6.38 26.70 3.54
C GLU A 1038 6.96 27.45 4.73
N VAL A 1039 6.49 27.17 5.94
CA VAL A 1039 7.12 27.65 7.18
C VAL A 1039 8.25 26.70 7.55
N GLN A 1040 9.42 27.26 7.86
CA GLN A 1040 10.59 26.51 8.29
C GLN A 1040 11.17 27.09 9.58
N VAL A 1041 11.33 26.25 10.61
CA VAL A 1041 11.81 26.65 11.95
C VAL A 1041 12.85 25.65 12.48
N GLY A 1042 13.98 26.09 13.03
CA GLY A 1042 15.05 25.20 13.53
C GLY A 1042 16.46 25.76 13.33
N VAL A 1043 17.47 24.88 13.27
CA VAL A 1043 18.88 25.28 13.10
C VAL A 1043 19.31 25.09 11.65
N ASN A 1044 19.53 26.20 10.94
CA ASN A 1044 19.84 26.21 9.52
C ASN A 1044 21.36 26.29 9.28
N GLY A 1045 22.08 25.18 9.25
CA GLY A 1045 23.50 25.15 8.88
C GLY A 1045 24.48 25.66 9.95
N GLY A 1046 23.99 25.99 11.14
CA GLY A 1046 24.77 26.28 12.35
C GLY A 1046 24.74 25.11 13.33
N THR A 1047 25.37 25.24 14.49
CA THR A 1047 25.34 24.21 15.56
C THR A 1047 24.69 24.74 16.83
N GLY A 1048 24.28 23.86 17.73
CA GLY A 1048 23.64 24.19 19.00
C GLY A 1048 22.23 23.60 19.14
N THR A 1049 21.53 24.00 20.19
CA THR A 1049 20.17 23.53 20.48
C THR A 1049 19.17 24.67 20.41
N MET A 1050 18.02 24.42 19.77
CA MET A 1050 16.94 25.38 19.65
C MET A 1050 15.61 24.73 20.01
N TRP A 1051 14.84 25.38 20.88
CA TRP A 1051 13.45 25.04 21.16
C TRP A 1051 12.53 26.07 20.50
N ILE A 1052 11.39 25.61 19.99
CA ILE A 1052 10.42 26.39 19.22
C ILE A 1052 9.02 26.06 19.72
N ASP A 1053 8.21 27.09 19.90
CA ASP A 1053 6.83 26.98 20.35
C ASP A 1053 5.95 28.07 19.71
N GLU A 1054 4.63 27.86 19.72
CA GLU A 1054 3.62 28.82 19.26
C GLU A 1054 3.93 29.51 17.92
N VAL A 1055 4.23 28.71 16.89
CA VAL A 1055 4.49 29.24 15.54
C VAL A 1055 3.19 29.73 14.91
N THR A 1056 3.14 30.99 14.49
CA THR A 1056 1.98 31.55 13.80
C THR A 1056 2.32 32.23 12.50
N VAL A 1057 1.41 32.13 11.53
CA VAL A 1057 1.44 32.96 10.32
C VAL A 1057 0.06 33.58 10.16
N ALA A 1058 -0.04 34.90 10.19
CA ALA A 1058 -1.30 35.62 9.99
C ALA A 1058 -1.18 36.58 8.81
N ALA A 1059 -2.26 36.76 8.05
CA ALA A 1059 -2.34 37.85 7.08
C ALA A 1059 -2.29 39.19 7.84
N GLU A 1060 -1.54 40.15 7.32
CA GLU A 1060 -1.45 41.51 7.87
C GLU A 1060 -2.47 42.46 7.25
#